data_AF-A0AAI9H1H0-F1
#
_entry.id   AF-A0AAI9H1H0-F1
#
_cell.length_a   1.000
_cell.length_b   1.000
_cell.length_c   1.000
_cell.angle_alpha   90.00
_cell.angle_beta   90.00
_cell.angle_gamma   90.00
#
_symmetry.space_group_name_H-M   'P 1'
#
loop_
_entity.id
_entity.type
_entity.pdbx_description
1 polymer ?
#
loop_
_entity_poly.entity_id
_entity_poly.type
_entity_poly.pdbx_seq_one_letter_code
_entity_poly.pdbx_strand_id
1 'polypeptide(L)'
;MNKIYSLKYSHITGGLVAVSELTRKVSVGTSRKKVILGIILSSIYGSYGETAFAAMLDINNIWTRDYLDLAQNRGEFRPGATNVQLMMKDGKIFHFPELPVPDFSAVSNKGATTSIGGAYSVTATHNGTQHHAITTQSWDQTAYKASNRVSSGDFSVHRLNKFVVETTGVTESADFSLSPEDAMKRYGVNYNGKEQIIGFRAGAGTTSTILNGKQYLFGQNYNPDLLSASLFNLDWKNKSYIYTNRTPFKNSPIFGDSGSGSYLYDKEQQKWVFHGVTSTVGFISSTNIAWTNYALFNNDRVNNLKNNFTNTMQLDGKKQELSSIIKDKDLSVSGGGELTLKQDTDLGIGGLIFDKNQTYKVSGKDKSYKGAGIDIDNNTTVEWNVKGVAGDNLHKIGSGTLDVKTAQGNNLKTGNGTVILSAEKAFNKIYMAGGKGTVKINAKDALSESGNGEIYFTRNGGTLDLNGYDQSFQKIAATDAGTTVTNSNVKQSTLSLTNTDAYMYHGNVSGNISINHIINTTQKHNNNTNLIFDGSVDIKNDISVRNAQLTLQGHATEHAIFKEGSNNCLIPLLCQKDYSAAIRDQESTVNKRYNTEYKSNNQVASFSQPDWESRKFNFRKLNLENATLSIGRDANVKGHIEAKNSQIVLGNKTAYIDMFSGRNITGEGFGFRQQVHSGDSAGESSFNGSLSAQNSKITVGDKSTVTMTGALSLINTDLIINKGATVTAQGKMYVDKAIELAGTLTLTGTPTENNKYSPAIYMSDGYNMTEDGATLKAQNYAWVNGNIKSDKKASILFGVDQDKEDNLDKTTHIPLATGLLGGFDTSYTGGIDAPAASASMYNTLWRVNGQSALQSLKTRDSLLLFSNIENSGFHTVTV
;
A
#
# COMPACT_ATOMS: atom_id res chain seq x y z
N MET A 1 -35.33 47.71 -28.57
CA MET A 1 -36.38 47.30 -27.60
C MET A 1 -35.73 46.48 -26.51
N ASN A 2 -35.66 47.04 -25.31
CA ASN A 2 -35.03 46.45 -24.12
C ASN A 2 -35.81 45.18 -23.71
N LYS A 3 -35.17 44.01 -23.73
CA LYS A 3 -35.72 42.81 -23.07
C LYS A 3 -35.24 42.81 -21.63
N ILE A 4 -36.15 43.09 -20.70
CA ILE A 4 -35.92 43.05 -19.26
C ILE A 4 -35.86 41.57 -18.86
N TYR A 5 -34.77 41.17 -18.21
CA TYR A 5 -34.59 39.83 -17.63
C TYR A 5 -34.72 39.92 -16.11
N SER A 6 -35.36 38.93 -15.50
CA SER A 6 -35.40 38.78 -14.02
C SER A 6 -34.41 37.70 -13.59
N LEU A 7 -33.65 37.95 -12.51
CA LEU A 7 -32.78 36.95 -11.91
C LEU A 7 -33.60 36.04 -10.98
N LYS A 8 -33.58 34.72 -11.23
CA LYS A 8 -34.22 33.71 -10.37
C LYS A 8 -33.22 32.66 -9.94
N TYR A 9 -33.33 32.23 -8.69
CA TYR A 9 -32.42 31.24 -8.13
C TYR A 9 -32.72 29.85 -8.71
N SER A 10 -31.71 29.21 -9.29
CA SER A 10 -31.78 27.85 -9.81
C SER A 10 -31.04 26.91 -8.87
N HIS A 11 -31.77 25.91 -8.37
CA HIS A 11 -31.24 24.86 -7.51
C HIS A 11 -30.36 23.86 -8.28
N ILE A 12 -30.46 23.81 -9.61
CA ILE A 12 -29.63 22.94 -10.46
C ILE A 12 -28.24 23.55 -10.65
N THR A 13 -28.14 24.87 -10.74
CA THR A 13 -26.87 25.57 -11.00
C THR A 13 -26.31 26.26 -9.76
N GLY A 14 -26.99 26.19 -8.61
CA GLY A 14 -26.53 26.75 -7.33
C GLY A 14 -26.41 28.28 -7.31
N GLY A 15 -27.14 29.00 -8.17
CA GLY A 15 -27.00 30.45 -8.31
C GLY A 15 -28.17 31.14 -9.02
N LEU A 16 -28.15 32.47 -9.02
CA LEU A 16 -29.14 33.31 -9.74
C LEU A 16 -28.90 33.27 -11.25
N VAL A 17 -29.93 32.96 -12.01
CA VAL A 17 -29.89 32.87 -13.48
C VAL A 17 -30.92 33.82 -14.09
N ALA A 18 -30.55 34.49 -15.18
CA ALA A 18 -31.43 35.42 -15.87
C ALA A 18 -32.48 34.66 -16.71
N VAL A 19 -33.76 34.92 -16.44
CA VAL A 19 -34.90 34.34 -17.17
C VAL A 19 -35.84 35.43 -17.69
N SER A 20 -36.45 35.17 -18.84
CA SER A 20 -37.42 36.06 -19.49
C SER A 20 -38.69 36.22 -18.64
N GLU A 21 -39.19 37.44 -18.46
CA GLU A 21 -40.40 37.74 -17.66
C GLU A 21 -41.73 37.23 -18.27
N LEU A 22 -41.72 36.66 -19.48
CA LEU A 22 -42.96 36.35 -20.24
C LEU A 22 -43.55 34.95 -20.01
N THR A 23 -43.09 34.16 -19.04
CA THR A 23 -43.71 32.85 -18.74
C THR A 23 -44.74 32.94 -17.62
N ARG A 24 -46.04 32.90 -17.98
CA ARG A 24 -47.17 32.80 -17.03
C ARG A 24 -47.63 31.34 -16.82
N LYS A 25 -48.08 31.08 -15.58
CA LYS A 25 -48.58 29.84 -14.99
C LYS A 25 -49.56 29.06 -15.89
N VAL A 26 -49.38 27.74 -15.93
CA VAL A 26 -50.47 26.78 -16.23
C VAL A 26 -50.92 26.14 -14.93
N SER A 27 -52.17 26.38 -14.56
CA SER A 27 -52.92 25.69 -13.51
C SER A 27 -54.08 24.96 -14.15
N VAL A 28 -54.28 23.67 -13.85
CA VAL A 28 -55.52 22.96 -14.20
C VAL A 28 -56.01 22.19 -12.98
N GLY A 29 -57.26 22.48 -12.61
CA GLY A 29 -58.00 21.88 -11.51
C GLY A 29 -58.70 20.57 -11.85
N THR A 30 -59.25 19.99 -10.80
CA THR A 30 -59.92 18.68 -10.65
C THR A 30 -61.23 18.50 -11.45
N SER A 31 -61.40 17.35 -12.13
CA SER A 31 -62.43 16.33 -11.78
C SER A 31 -62.40 15.08 -12.69
N ARG A 32 -62.70 13.97 -12.02
CA ARG A 32 -62.80 12.54 -12.39
C ARG A 32 -63.13 12.17 -13.86
N LYS A 33 -62.28 11.31 -14.44
CA LYS A 33 -62.69 10.08 -15.16
C LYS A 33 -61.54 9.04 -15.13
N LYS A 34 -61.81 7.95 -14.41
CA LYS A 34 -61.19 6.61 -14.36
C LYS A 34 -59.82 6.44 -15.04
N VAL A 35 -58.76 6.54 -14.24
CA VAL A 35 -57.49 5.86 -14.51
C VAL A 35 -57.57 4.48 -13.84
N ILE A 36 -57.50 3.43 -14.65
CA ILE A 36 -57.24 2.07 -14.19
C ILE A 36 -55.83 2.09 -13.62
N LEU A 37 -55.75 2.04 -12.28
CA LEU A 37 -54.53 1.88 -11.53
C LEU A 37 -54.02 0.46 -11.82
N GLY A 38 -53.09 0.34 -12.77
CA GLY A 38 -52.26 -0.85 -12.93
C GLY A 38 -51.29 -0.93 -11.76
N ILE A 39 -51.80 -1.40 -10.62
CA ILE A 39 -51.03 -1.80 -9.46
C ILE A 39 -50.13 -2.97 -9.88
N ILE A 40 -48.82 -2.75 -10.02
CA ILE A 40 -47.81 -3.82 -9.89
C ILE A 40 -47.23 -3.68 -8.47
N LEU A 41 -48.09 -3.96 -7.49
CA LEU A 41 -47.75 -4.43 -6.15
C LEU A 41 -48.25 -5.87 -6.08
N SER A 42 -47.35 -6.80 -6.35
CA SER A 42 -47.40 -8.21 -5.98
C SER A 42 -45.97 -8.73 -6.23
N SER A 43 -45.16 -9.11 -5.27
CA SER A 43 -45.45 -9.79 -4.00
C SER A 43 -44.34 -9.49 -2.96
N ILE A 44 -44.62 -8.59 -2.01
CA ILE A 44 -43.95 -8.51 -0.71
C ILE A 44 -45.09 -8.28 0.28
N TYR A 45 -45.16 -9.10 1.34
CA TYR A 45 -46.21 -9.23 2.35
C TYR A 45 -47.38 -10.17 1.98
N GLY A 46 -47.27 -11.44 2.44
CA GLY A 46 -48.34 -12.43 2.30
C GLY A 46 -48.04 -13.85 2.76
N SER A 47 -47.24 -14.07 3.80
CA SER A 47 -47.30 -15.27 4.65
C SER A 47 -46.50 -15.06 5.94
N TYR A 48 -47.15 -14.45 6.94
CA TYR A 48 -46.77 -14.71 8.33
C TYR A 48 -47.29 -16.11 8.67
N GLY A 49 -46.38 -17.06 8.65
CA GLY A 49 -46.57 -18.45 9.02
C GLY A 49 -45.19 -19.07 9.18
N GLU A 50 -44.66 -18.94 10.39
CA GLU A 50 -43.58 -19.76 10.97
C GLU A 50 -42.19 -19.72 10.31
N THR A 51 -41.28 -19.01 10.99
CA THR A 51 -39.82 -19.25 11.08
C THR A 51 -39.11 -20.01 9.94
N ALA A 52 -38.29 -19.29 9.16
CA ALA A 52 -36.84 -19.50 9.06
C ALA A 52 -36.24 -18.96 7.75
N PHE A 53 -35.55 -17.82 7.79
CA PHE A 53 -34.50 -17.51 6.80
C PHE A 53 -33.47 -16.57 7.44
N ALA A 54 -32.27 -17.06 7.76
CA ALA A 54 -31.06 -16.23 7.72
C ALA A 54 -29.78 -17.03 7.98
N ALA A 55 -28.82 -16.86 7.07
CA ALA A 55 -27.42 -17.10 7.31
C ALA A 55 -26.68 -15.90 6.66
N MET A 56 -25.79 -15.23 7.40
CA MET A 56 -25.25 -13.86 7.16
C MET A 56 -23.95 -13.70 7.99
N LEU A 57 -23.23 -12.56 7.94
CA LEU A 57 -21.94 -12.38 8.66
C LEU A 57 -22.12 -12.67 10.17
N ASP A 58 -21.54 -13.78 10.67
CA ASP A 58 -21.66 -14.16 12.09
C ASP A 58 -20.63 -13.41 12.92
N ILE A 59 -21.08 -12.33 13.58
CA ILE A 59 -20.20 -11.41 14.29
C ILE A 59 -20.14 -11.69 15.79
N ASN A 60 -20.57 -12.87 16.24
CA ASN A 60 -20.48 -13.24 17.66
C ASN A 60 -19.03 -13.25 18.14
N ASN A 61 -18.13 -13.86 17.34
CA ASN A 61 -16.72 -14.00 17.69
C ASN A 61 -15.75 -13.33 16.69
N ILE A 62 -16.20 -12.96 15.49
CA ILE A 62 -15.38 -12.34 14.44
C ILE A 62 -15.81 -10.88 14.26
N TRP A 63 -14.89 -9.97 13.96
CA TRP A 63 -15.26 -8.60 13.62
C TRP A 63 -15.83 -8.54 12.20
N THR A 64 -16.79 -7.67 11.98
CA THR A 64 -17.41 -7.46 10.66
C THR A 64 -16.34 -7.15 9.62
N ARG A 65 -15.35 -6.32 9.98
CA ARG A 65 -14.23 -5.93 9.11
C ARG A 65 -13.36 -7.11 8.68
N ASP A 66 -13.19 -8.15 9.49
CA ASP A 66 -12.32 -9.29 9.16
C ASP A 66 -12.84 -10.06 7.91
N TYR A 67 -14.16 -10.15 7.75
CA TYR A 67 -14.79 -10.74 6.54
C TYR A 67 -14.54 -9.93 5.28
N LEU A 68 -14.49 -8.60 5.42
CA LEU A 68 -14.27 -7.67 4.32
C LEU A 68 -12.78 -7.60 3.97
N ASP A 69 -11.91 -7.56 4.99
CA ASP A 69 -10.46 -7.58 4.82
C ASP A 69 -10.02 -8.82 4.03
N LEU A 70 -10.57 -10.00 4.34
CA LEU A 70 -10.28 -11.22 3.57
C LEU A 70 -10.71 -11.10 2.10
N ALA A 71 -11.91 -10.61 1.82
CA ALA A 71 -12.45 -10.52 0.46
C ALA A 71 -11.76 -9.45 -0.39
N GLN A 72 -11.31 -8.38 0.27
CA GLN A 72 -10.66 -7.24 -0.35
C GLN A 72 -9.15 -7.34 -0.25
N ASN A 73 -8.59 -8.46 0.23
CA ASN A 73 -7.17 -8.68 0.49
C ASN A 73 -6.46 -7.51 1.22
N ARG A 74 -7.03 -7.09 2.35
CA ARG A 74 -6.54 -6.01 3.22
C ARG A 74 -6.14 -6.57 4.59
N GLY A 75 -5.52 -5.75 5.43
CA GLY A 75 -5.01 -6.19 6.73
C GLY A 75 -3.99 -7.34 6.61
N GLU A 76 -4.21 -8.38 7.40
CA GLU A 76 -3.41 -9.62 7.40
C GLU A 76 -3.65 -10.50 6.16
N PHE A 77 -4.67 -10.20 5.35
CA PHE A 77 -5.12 -11.06 4.24
C PHE A 77 -4.51 -10.70 2.89
N ARG A 78 -3.23 -10.33 2.87
CA ARG A 78 -2.51 -10.06 1.62
C ARG A 78 -2.43 -11.33 0.77
N PRO A 79 -2.57 -11.25 -0.56
CA PRO A 79 -2.50 -12.44 -1.40
C PRO A 79 -1.18 -13.18 -1.19
N GLY A 80 -1.24 -14.51 -1.00
CA GLY A 80 -0.07 -15.34 -0.75
C GLY A 80 0.39 -15.42 0.72
N ALA A 81 -0.15 -14.60 1.63
CA ALA A 81 0.18 -14.70 3.05
C ALA A 81 -0.22 -16.09 3.60
N THR A 82 0.64 -16.69 4.43
CA THR A 82 0.40 -17.97 5.10
C THR A 82 0.38 -17.78 6.61
N ASN A 83 -0.07 -18.80 7.35
CA ASN A 83 -0.13 -18.78 8.82
C ASN A 83 -0.94 -17.60 9.39
N VAL A 84 -1.97 -17.17 8.65
CA VAL A 84 -2.83 -16.05 9.05
C VAL A 84 -3.62 -16.44 10.29
N GLN A 85 -3.63 -15.54 11.27
CA GLN A 85 -4.32 -15.73 12.53
C GLN A 85 -5.10 -14.46 12.90
N LEU A 86 -6.26 -14.64 13.55
CA LEU A 86 -7.08 -13.55 14.04
C LEU A 86 -7.32 -13.69 15.53
N MET A 87 -7.19 -12.59 16.28
CA MET A 87 -7.81 -12.51 17.59
C MET A 87 -9.34 -12.47 17.41
N MET A 88 -10.06 -13.33 18.12
CA MET A 88 -11.52 -13.35 18.20
C MET A 88 -12.03 -12.48 19.37
N LYS A 89 -13.32 -12.13 19.34
CA LYS A 89 -14.00 -11.32 20.37
C LYS A 89 -14.06 -12.00 21.75
N ASP A 90 -13.85 -13.31 21.83
CA ASP A 90 -13.72 -14.06 23.09
C ASP A 90 -12.27 -14.12 23.62
N GLY A 91 -11.31 -13.49 22.92
CA GLY A 91 -9.89 -13.44 23.29
C GLY A 91 -9.06 -14.61 22.78
N LYS A 92 -9.66 -15.62 22.14
CA LYS A 92 -8.90 -16.74 21.54
C LYS A 92 -8.35 -16.36 20.16
N ILE A 93 -7.36 -17.12 19.72
CA ILE A 93 -6.80 -17.00 18.37
C ILE A 93 -7.50 -18.00 17.44
N PHE A 94 -8.01 -17.51 16.32
CA PHE A 94 -8.48 -18.31 15.20
C PHE A 94 -7.36 -18.46 14.17
N HIS A 95 -6.97 -19.70 13.89
CA HIS A 95 -6.00 -20.02 12.85
C HIS A 95 -6.72 -20.34 11.54
N PHE A 96 -6.33 -19.66 10.47
CA PHE A 96 -6.73 -20.06 9.12
C PHE A 96 -6.03 -21.38 8.74
N PRO A 97 -6.56 -22.10 7.74
CA PRO A 97 -5.86 -23.24 7.16
C PRO A 97 -4.45 -22.85 6.71
N GLU A 98 -3.50 -23.80 6.76
CA GLU A 98 -2.12 -23.63 6.27
C GLU A 98 -2.07 -23.56 4.74
N LEU A 99 -2.72 -22.55 4.18
CA LEU A 99 -2.82 -22.26 2.76
C LEU A 99 -2.51 -20.77 2.54
N PRO A 100 -1.92 -20.42 1.38
CA PRO A 100 -1.74 -19.02 1.01
C PRO A 100 -3.11 -18.34 0.83
N VAL A 101 -3.29 -17.13 1.34
CA VAL A 101 -4.53 -16.37 1.11
C VAL A 101 -4.80 -16.18 -0.40
N PRO A 102 -6.03 -16.44 -0.90
CA PRO A 102 -6.37 -16.24 -2.31
C PRO A 102 -6.26 -14.79 -2.75
N ASP A 103 -5.84 -14.56 -4.00
CA ASP A 103 -5.99 -13.26 -4.67
C ASP A 103 -7.42 -13.12 -5.22
N PHE A 104 -8.21 -12.23 -4.62
CA PHE A 104 -9.59 -11.95 -5.05
C PHE A 104 -9.70 -10.81 -6.07
N SER A 105 -8.60 -10.31 -6.64
CA SER A 105 -8.64 -9.27 -7.69
C SER A 105 -9.45 -9.66 -8.92
N ALA A 106 -9.66 -10.96 -9.16
CA ALA A 106 -10.53 -11.46 -10.23
C ALA A 106 -12.02 -11.23 -9.96
N VAL A 107 -12.43 -11.04 -8.71
CA VAL A 107 -13.82 -10.80 -8.32
C VAL A 107 -14.19 -9.36 -8.68
N SER A 108 -15.30 -9.16 -9.37
CA SER A 108 -15.78 -7.81 -9.71
C SER A 108 -16.16 -7.03 -8.45
N ASN A 109 -16.18 -5.70 -8.53
CA ASN A 109 -16.55 -4.82 -7.41
C ASN A 109 -17.92 -5.18 -6.81
N LYS A 110 -18.84 -5.71 -7.62
CA LYS A 110 -20.19 -6.11 -7.19
C LYS A 110 -20.27 -7.57 -6.70
N GLY A 111 -19.17 -8.31 -6.73
CA GLY A 111 -19.08 -9.69 -6.23
C GLY A 111 -19.87 -10.76 -7.00
N ALA A 112 -20.64 -10.38 -8.03
CA ALA A 112 -21.55 -11.29 -8.74
C ALA A 112 -20.95 -11.90 -10.03
N THR A 113 -19.75 -11.45 -10.42
CA THR A 113 -19.00 -11.98 -11.56
C THR A 113 -17.52 -12.10 -11.23
N THR A 114 -16.84 -13.04 -11.88
CA THR A 114 -15.39 -13.24 -11.76
C THR A 114 -14.73 -13.19 -13.15
N SER A 115 -13.63 -12.45 -13.29
CA SER A 115 -12.81 -12.42 -14.50
C SER A 115 -12.05 -13.74 -14.66
N ILE A 116 -12.04 -14.25 -15.89
CA ILE A 116 -11.26 -15.44 -16.29
C ILE A 116 -10.18 -15.09 -17.33
N GLY A 117 -9.78 -13.81 -17.35
CA GLY A 117 -8.74 -13.25 -18.20
C GLY A 117 -9.23 -12.73 -19.55
N GLY A 118 -8.45 -11.81 -20.13
CA GLY A 118 -8.79 -11.17 -21.41
C GLY A 118 -10.10 -10.38 -21.32
N ALA A 119 -11.02 -10.62 -22.25
CA ALA A 119 -12.36 -10.01 -22.26
C ALA A 119 -13.44 -11.01 -21.82
N TYR A 120 -13.16 -11.87 -20.83
CA TYR A 120 -14.08 -12.93 -20.41
C TYR A 120 -14.34 -12.94 -18.90
N SER A 121 -15.58 -13.19 -18.52
CA SER A 121 -15.98 -13.38 -17.12
C SER A 121 -17.03 -14.48 -16.97
N VAL A 122 -17.24 -14.95 -15.75
CA VAL A 122 -18.21 -16.00 -15.41
C VAL A 122 -19.19 -15.54 -14.33
N THR A 123 -20.41 -16.08 -14.35
CA THR A 123 -21.49 -15.80 -13.40
C THR A 123 -22.56 -16.90 -13.46
N ALA A 124 -23.61 -16.79 -12.64
CA ALA A 124 -24.76 -17.68 -12.68
C ALA A 124 -25.74 -17.29 -13.81
N THR A 125 -26.30 -18.28 -14.52
CA THR A 125 -27.21 -18.05 -15.67
C THR A 125 -28.47 -17.29 -15.27
N HIS A 126 -29.06 -17.64 -14.11
CA HIS A 126 -30.31 -17.06 -13.62
C HIS A 126 -30.20 -15.58 -13.22
N ASN A 127 -29.00 -15.03 -13.05
CA ASN A 127 -28.81 -13.59 -12.91
C ASN A 127 -29.32 -12.82 -14.14
N GLY A 128 -29.46 -13.49 -15.29
CA GLY A 128 -29.93 -12.86 -16.52
C GLY A 128 -28.92 -11.89 -17.14
N THR A 129 -29.30 -11.26 -18.26
CA THR A 129 -28.42 -10.34 -19.01
C THR A 129 -28.66 -8.87 -18.72
N GLN A 130 -29.80 -8.54 -18.11
CA GLN A 130 -30.22 -7.15 -17.82
C GLN A 130 -29.93 -6.72 -16.39
N HIS A 131 -29.45 -7.65 -15.55
CA HIS A 131 -29.13 -7.34 -14.17
C HIS A 131 -27.92 -6.39 -14.09
N HIS A 132 -28.03 -5.31 -13.32
CA HIS A 132 -27.04 -4.23 -13.29
C HIS A 132 -25.64 -4.68 -12.84
N ALA A 133 -25.51 -5.81 -12.13
CA ALA A 133 -24.22 -6.39 -11.77
C ALA A 133 -23.59 -7.25 -12.87
N ILE A 134 -24.37 -7.59 -13.91
CA ILE A 134 -23.97 -8.48 -15.01
C ILE A 134 -23.78 -7.70 -16.31
N THR A 135 -24.72 -6.80 -16.64
CA THR A 135 -24.67 -5.97 -17.85
C THR A 135 -23.46 -5.04 -17.84
N THR A 136 -23.15 -4.47 -16.66
CA THR A 136 -21.96 -3.64 -16.42
C THR A 136 -21.22 -4.14 -15.20
N GLN A 137 -20.06 -4.73 -15.48
CA GLN A 137 -19.13 -5.31 -14.52
C GLN A 137 -17.99 -4.34 -14.33
N SER A 138 -17.44 -4.21 -13.13
CA SER A 138 -16.31 -3.32 -12.90
C SER A 138 -15.26 -3.99 -12.06
N TRP A 139 -14.00 -3.67 -12.37
CA TRP A 139 -12.83 -3.94 -11.56
C TRP A 139 -12.15 -2.61 -11.32
N ASP A 140 -11.94 -2.27 -10.05
CA ASP A 140 -11.47 -0.95 -9.61
C ASP A 140 -12.23 0.18 -10.34
N GLN A 141 -11.52 1.01 -11.11
CA GLN A 141 -12.03 2.21 -11.77
C GLN A 141 -12.46 1.98 -13.22
N THR A 142 -12.54 0.73 -13.68
CA THR A 142 -12.92 0.43 -15.08
C THR A 142 -14.23 -0.35 -15.14
N ALA A 143 -15.18 0.18 -15.91
CA ALA A 143 -16.44 -0.47 -16.22
C ALA A 143 -16.38 -1.19 -17.58
N TYR A 144 -16.82 -2.44 -17.59
CA TYR A 144 -16.87 -3.34 -18.73
C TYR A 144 -18.32 -3.75 -19.00
N LYS A 145 -18.72 -3.74 -20.27
CA LYS A 145 -20.06 -4.13 -20.71
C LYS A 145 -20.06 -5.57 -21.22
N ALA A 146 -20.94 -6.39 -20.67
CA ALA A 146 -21.19 -7.72 -21.21
C ALA A 146 -21.95 -7.61 -22.54
N SER A 147 -21.40 -8.22 -23.60
CA SER A 147 -21.91 -8.10 -24.97
C SER A 147 -22.51 -9.40 -25.49
N ASN A 148 -21.99 -10.56 -25.05
CA ASN A 148 -22.51 -11.87 -25.42
C ASN A 148 -22.30 -12.86 -24.26
N ARG A 149 -23.00 -14.00 -24.28
CA ARG A 149 -22.82 -15.08 -23.31
C ARG A 149 -23.15 -16.46 -23.89
N VAL A 150 -22.55 -17.49 -23.29
CA VAL A 150 -22.94 -18.89 -23.46
C VAL A 150 -23.20 -19.48 -22.08
N SER A 151 -24.27 -20.27 -21.96
CA SER A 151 -24.71 -20.83 -20.68
C SER A 151 -24.91 -22.35 -20.76
N SER A 152 -24.75 -23.04 -19.64
CA SER A 152 -25.01 -24.48 -19.48
C SER A 152 -25.47 -24.75 -18.05
N GLY A 153 -26.71 -25.21 -17.89
CA GLY A 153 -27.36 -25.18 -16.58
C GLY A 153 -27.32 -23.75 -16.02
N ASP A 154 -26.94 -23.64 -14.74
CA ASP A 154 -26.82 -22.34 -14.08
C ASP A 154 -25.41 -21.72 -14.14
N PHE A 155 -24.53 -22.21 -15.02
CA PHE A 155 -23.22 -21.61 -15.29
C PHE A 155 -23.24 -20.79 -16.59
N SER A 156 -22.71 -19.57 -16.56
CA SER A 156 -22.67 -18.66 -17.71
C SER A 156 -21.29 -18.01 -17.89
N VAL A 157 -20.80 -18.00 -19.13
CA VAL A 157 -19.55 -17.32 -19.55
C VAL A 157 -19.91 -16.14 -20.43
N HIS A 158 -19.33 -14.98 -20.16
CA HIS A 158 -19.65 -13.71 -20.80
C HIS A 158 -18.46 -13.17 -21.59
N ARG A 159 -18.74 -12.58 -22.76
CA ARG A 159 -17.80 -11.75 -23.53
C ARG A 159 -17.98 -10.29 -23.12
N LEU A 160 -16.89 -9.64 -22.75
CA LEU A 160 -16.81 -8.21 -22.42
C LEU A 160 -16.41 -7.40 -23.66
N ASN A 161 -16.67 -6.09 -23.62
CA ASN A 161 -16.35 -5.15 -24.70
C ASN A 161 -14.87 -4.73 -24.75
N LYS A 162 -14.12 -4.93 -23.67
CA LYS A 162 -12.71 -4.55 -23.51
C LYS A 162 -11.95 -5.63 -22.74
N PHE A 163 -10.64 -5.71 -22.94
CA PHE A 163 -9.75 -6.56 -22.13
C PHE A 163 -9.63 -6.02 -20.70
N VAL A 164 -9.83 -6.88 -19.70
CA VAL A 164 -9.74 -6.51 -18.28
C VAL A 164 -8.27 -6.29 -17.90
N VAL A 165 -7.92 -5.08 -17.46
CA VAL A 165 -6.52 -4.72 -17.15
C VAL A 165 -6.17 -4.89 -15.67
N GLU A 166 -7.15 -4.88 -14.77
CA GLU A 166 -6.92 -4.91 -13.32
C GLU A 166 -6.45 -6.27 -12.81
N THR A 167 -6.69 -7.33 -13.57
CA THR A 167 -6.43 -8.71 -13.14
C THR A 167 -6.14 -9.60 -14.34
N THR A 168 -5.26 -10.58 -14.17
CA THR A 168 -5.08 -11.66 -15.15
C THR A 168 -6.27 -12.62 -15.17
N GLY A 169 -7.19 -12.49 -14.20
CA GLY A 169 -8.30 -13.41 -13.99
C GLY A 169 -7.85 -14.76 -13.43
N VAL A 170 -8.82 -15.61 -13.12
CA VAL A 170 -8.57 -17.00 -12.73
C VAL A 170 -8.70 -17.87 -13.97
N THR A 171 -7.57 -18.29 -14.51
CA THR A 171 -7.48 -18.96 -15.82
C THR A 171 -7.59 -20.48 -15.73
N GLU A 172 -7.47 -21.04 -14.52
CA GLU A 172 -7.49 -22.48 -14.26
C GLU A 172 -8.73 -22.87 -13.46
N SER A 173 -9.17 -24.12 -13.63
CA SER A 173 -10.30 -24.68 -12.88
C SER A 173 -9.92 -25.94 -12.12
N ALA A 174 -10.74 -26.29 -11.13
CA ALA A 174 -10.66 -27.61 -10.52
C ALA A 174 -10.94 -28.71 -11.57
N ASP A 175 -10.28 -29.85 -11.42
CA ASP A 175 -10.46 -31.02 -12.27
C ASP A 175 -11.59 -31.89 -11.71
N PHE A 176 -12.80 -31.71 -12.24
CA PHE A 176 -13.98 -32.43 -11.77
C PHE A 176 -14.01 -33.92 -12.17
N SER A 177 -13.04 -34.41 -12.94
CA SER A 177 -12.93 -35.82 -13.32
C SER A 177 -12.31 -36.70 -12.23
N LEU A 178 -11.64 -36.10 -11.23
CA LEU A 178 -10.95 -36.82 -10.17
C LEU A 178 -11.89 -37.63 -9.27
N SER A 179 -11.39 -38.79 -8.83
CA SER A 179 -11.99 -39.57 -7.74
C SER A 179 -11.95 -38.77 -6.42
N PRO A 180 -12.82 -39.09 -5.43
CA PRO A 180 -12.74 -38.49 -4.10
C PRO A 180 -11.36 -38.61 -3.44
N GLU A 181 -10.69 -39.76 -3.63
CA GLU A 181 -9.37 -40.03 -3.07
C GLU A 181 -8.30 -39.14 -3.71
N ASP A 182 -8.29 -39.02 -5.03
CA ASP A 182 -7.29 -38.22 -5.75
C ASP A 182 -7.56 -36.72 -5.59
N ALA A 183 -8.83 -36.31 -5.50
CA ALA A 183 -9.17 -34.94 -5.16
C ALA A 183 -8.74 -34.56 -3.73
N MET A 184 -8.82 -35.48 -2.77
CA MET A 184 -8.28 -35.24 -1.43
C MET A 184 -6.76 -35.08 -1.47
N LYS A 185 -6.05 -35.93 -2.24
CA LYS A 185 -4.60 -35.77 -2.42
C LYS A 185 -4.24 -34.43 -3.06
N ARG A 186 -5.00 -33.97 -4.05
CA ARG A 186 -4.70 -32.74 -4.82
C ARG A 186 -5.14 -31.46 -4.13
N TYR A 187 -6.32 -31.43 -3.52
CA TYR A 187 -6.95 -30.23 -2.94
C TYR A 187 -7.09 -30.27 -1.41
N GLY A 188 -6.84 -31.42 -0.77
CA GLY A 188 -6.97 -31.59 0.68
C GLY A 188 -5.84 -30.93 1.47
N VAL A 189 -6.18 -30.35 2.61
CA VAL A 189 -5.25 -29.78 3.59
C VAL A 189 -5.58 -30.33 4.97
N ASN A 190 -4.57 -30.49 5.83
CA ASN A 190 -4.81 -30.78 7.24
C ASN A 190 -5.31 -29.50 7.92
N TYR A 191 -6.54 -29.54 8.44
CA TYR A 191 -7.10 -28.44 9.19
C TYR A 191 -7.84 -28.98 10.43
N ASN A 192 -7.46 -28.49 11.61
CA ASN A 192 -7.96 -28.97 12.91
C ASN A 192 -7.81 -30.49 13.10
N GLY A 193 -6.66 -31.05 12.71
CA GLY A 193 -6.34 -32.48 12.89
C GLY A 193 -7.05 -33.43 11.94
N LYS A 194 -7.69 -32.90 10.89
CA LYS A 194 -8.40 -33.69 9.87
C LYS A 194 -8.02 -33.23 8.48
N GLU A 195 -7.70 -34.19 7.61
CA GLU A 195 -7.53 -33.93 6.18
C GLU A 195 -8.90 -33.66 5.53
N GLN A 196 -9.02 -32.50 4.89
CA GLN A 196 -10.26 -32.05 4.27
C GLN A 196 -9.98 -31.04 3.16
N ILE A 197 -10.89 -30.95 2.20
CA ILE A 197 -10.80 -29.94 1.13
C ILE A 197 -11.40 -28.65 1.67
N ILE A 198 -10.60 -27.59 1.66
CA ILE A 198 -11.01 -26.26 2.10
C ILE A 198 -11.05 -25.34 0.89
N GLY A 199 -12.07 -24.48 0.85
CA GLY A 199 -12.22 -23.48 -0.18
C GLY A 199 -12.66 -22.14 0.35
N PHE A 200 -12.54 -21.14 -0.52
CA PHE A 200 -12.95 -19.78 -0.25
C PHE A 200 -13.92 -19.28 -1.31
N ARG A 201 -14.72 -18.29 -0.95
CA ARG A 201 -15.61 -17.57 -1.86
C ARG A 201 -15.68 -16.11 -1.45
N ALA A 202 -15.81 -15.21 -2.42
CA ALA A 202 -16.01 -13.77 -2.16
C ALA A 202 -17.21 -13.24 -2.96
N GLY A 203 -18.05 -12.44 -2.32
CA GLY A 203 -19.31 -11.93 -2.88
C GLY A 203 -19.85 -10.72 -2.11
N ALA A 204 -20.77 -9.98 -2.74
CA ALA A 204 -21.36 -8.77 -2.19
C ALA A 204 -22.90 -8.83 -2.25
N GLY A 205 -23.49 -9.92 -1.74
CA GLY A 205 -24.93 -10.05 -1.55
C GLY A 205 -25.50 -9.09 -0.51
N THR A 206 -26.78 -9.29 -0.17
CA THR A 206 -27.57 -8.41 0.71
C THR A 206 -27.01 -8.33 2.13
N THR A 207 -26.10 -7.39 2.40
CA THR A 207 -25.27 -7.45 3.60
C THR A 207 -26.04 -7.24 4.91
N SER A 208 -25.57 -7.92 5.94
CA SER A 208 -26.22 -8.07 7.24
C SER A 208 -25.32 -8.80 8.22
N THR A 209 -25.60 -8.62 9.51
CA THR A 209 -24.88 -9.27 10.60
C THR A 209 -25.80 -10.14 11.46
N ILE A 210 -25.24 -11.19 12.05
CA ILE A 210 -25.88 -12.02 13.07
C ILE A 210 -25.12 -11.83 14.37
N LEU A 211 -25.83 -11.37 15.40
CA LEU A 211 -25.30 -11.19 16.74
C LEU A 211 -26.29 -11.76 17.76
N ASN A 212 -25.85 -12.71 18.58
CA ASN A 212 -26.65 -13.42 19.58
C ASN A 212 -27.94 -14.03 18.99
N GLY A 213 -27.83 -14.63 17.81
CA GLY A 213 -28.96 -15.24 17.09
C GLY A 213 -29.93 -14.25 16.45
N LYS A 214 -29.71 -12.94 16.62
CA LYS A 214 -30.51 -11.89 15.99
C LYS A 214 -29.85 -11.37 14.72
N GLN A 215 -30.64 -11.30 13.66
CA GLN A 215 -30.25 -10.79 12.35
C GLN A 215 -30.47 -9.28 12.25
N TYR A 216 -29.50 -8.57 11.66
CA TYR A 216 -29.57 -7.15 11.38
C TYR A 216 -29.32 -6.91 9.89
N LEU A 217 -30.37 -6.53 9.16
CA LEU A 217 -30.33 -6.29 7.72
C LEU A 217 -29.97 -4.84 7.40
N PHE A 218 -28.99 -4.63 6.52
CA PHE A 218 -28.56 -3.27 6.11
C PHE A 218 -29.16 -2.82 4.77
N GLY A 219 -29.73 -3.75 3.99
CA GLY A 219 -30.39 -3.45 2.72
C GLY A 219 -29.44 -3.00 1.60
N GLN A 220 -28.15 -3.32 1.73
CA GLN A 220 -27.12 -3.00 0.74
C GLN A 220 -26.82 -4.26 -0.08
N ASN A 221 -26.98 -4.17 -1.41
CA ASN A 221 -26.72 -5.27 -2.35
C ASN A 221 -25.72 -4.78 -3.39
N TYR A 222 -24.76 -5.63 -3.77
CA TYR A 222 -23.76 -5.32 -4.79
C TYR A 222 -22.93 -4.08 -4.45
N ASN A 223 -22.74 -3.81 -3.15
CA ASN A 223 -21.94 -2.69 -2.66
C ASN A 223 -20.47 -3.12 -2.54
N PRO A 224 -19.53 -2.49 -3.28
CA PRO A 224 -18.11 -2.86 -3.24
C PRO A 224 -17.47 -2.75 -1.85
N ASP A 225 -17.90 -1.78 -1.04
CA ASP A 225 -17.35 -1.60 0.32
C ASP A 225 -17.69 -2.80 1.22
N LEU A 226 -18.76 -3.53 0.90
CA LEU A 226 -19.26 -4.67 1.67
C LEU A 226 -18.95 -6.02 1.01
N LEU A 227 -18.02 -6.05 0.04
CA LEU A 227 -17.49 -7.30 -0.50
C LEU A 227 -16.91 -8.13 0.66
N SER A 228 -17.40 -9.35 0.82
CA SER A 228 -17.09 -10.21 1.96
C SER A 228 -16.75 -11.63 1.51
N ALA A 229 -15.89 -12.30 2.28
CA ALA A 229 -15.40 -13.63 1.95
C ALA A 229 -15.83 -14.66 2.99
N SER A 230 -15.91 -15.91 2.54
CA SER A 230 -16.25 -17.05 3.37
C SER A 230 -15.23 -18.17 3.22
N LEU A 231 -15.10 -18.95 4.30
CA LEU A 231 -14.31 -20.17 4.38
C LEU A 231 -15.27 -21.36 4.48
N PHE A 232 -15.10 -22.36 3.62
CA PHE A 232 -15.96 -23.54 3.61
C PHE A 232 -15.17 -24.86 3.48
N ASN A 233 -15.81 -25.94 3.90
CA ASN A 233 -15.30 -27.30 3.74
C ASN A 233 -16.09 -27.98 2.62
N LEU A 234 -15.40 -28.64 1.69
CA LEU A 234 -16.00 -29.32 0.54
C LEU A 234 -15.88 -30.83 0.68
N ASP A 235 -17.00 -31.53 0.53
CA ASP A 235 -17.04 -32.97 0.31
C ASP A 235 -17.04 -33.24 -1.19
N TRP A 236 -15.97 -33.85 -1.71
CA TRP A 236 -15.82 -34.10 -3.14
C TRP A 236 -16.91 -34.99 -3.74
N LYS A 237 -17.50 -35.90 -2.93
CA LYS A 237 -18.63 -36.74 -3.38
C LYS A 237 -19.85 -35.89 -3.75
N ASN A 238 -20.01 -34.76 -3.09
CA ASN A 238 -21.05 -33.77 -3.33
C ASN A 238 -20.42 -32.42 -3.72
N LYS A 239 -19.46 -32.41 -4.65
CA LYS A 239 -18.66 -31.22 -5.02
C LYS A 239 -19.47 -29.96 -5.35
N SER A 240 -20.72 -30.09 -5.81
CA SER A 240 -21.59 -28.93 -6.05
C SER A 240 -22.29 -28.40 -4.79
N TYR A 241 -22.48 -29.20 -3.74
CA TYR A 241 -23.32 -28.87 -2.58
C TYR A 241 -22.49 -28.76 -1.30
N ILE A 242 -22.39 -27.56 -0.75
CA ILE A 242 -21.48 -27.19 0.35
C ILE A 242 -22.26 -26.69 1.55
N TYR A 243 -21.91 -27.17 2.76
CA TYR A 243 -22.42 -26.60 4.00
C TYR A 243 -21.60 -25.38 4.42
N THR A 244 -22.21 -24.20 4.44
CA THR A 244 -21.50 -22.90 4.49
C THR A 244 -21.43 -22.26 5.88
N ASN A 245 -21.92 -22.92 6.92
CA ASN A 245 -21.88 -22.42 8.30
C ASN A 245 -21.18 -23.37 9.29
N ARG A 246 -20.32 -24.26 8.79
CA ARG A 246 -19.60 -25.27 9.59
C ARG A 246 -18.19 -24.87 10.02
N THR A 247 -17.69 -23.73 9.55
CA THR A 247 -16.39 -23.17 9.95
C THR A 247 -16.60 -22.13 11.06
N PRO A 248 -15.60 -21.80 11.90
CA PRO A 248 -15.72 -20.69 12.84
C PRO A 248 -15.86 -19.33 12.15
N PHE A 249 -15.34 -19.19 10.92
CA PHE A 249 -15.44 -18.00 10.08
C PHE A 249 -16.70 -18.03 9.21
N LYS A 250 -17.88 -17.92 9.83
CA LYS A 250 -19.17 -18.12 9.16
C LYS A 250 -19.59 -16.86 8.39
N ASN A 251 -19.56 -16.97 7.07
CA ASN A 251 -20.21 -16.04 6.16
C ASN A 251 -21.03 -16.85 5.16
N SER A 252 -22.34 -16.86 5.36
CA SER A 252 -23.21 -17.70 4.55
C SER A 252 -23.80 -16.93 3.36
N PRO A 253 -23.81 -17.57 2.17
CA PRO A 253 -24.40 -17.02 0.96
C PRO A 253 -25.88 -16.61 1.08
N ILE A 254 -26.23 -15.47 0.50
CA ILE A 254 -27.60 -14.92 0.49
C ILE A 254 -27.99 -14.31 -0.87
N PHE A 255 -29.22 -13.81 -0.95
CA PHE A 255 -29.69 -13.07 -2.12
C PHE A 255 -28.69 -11.97 -2.53
N GLY A 256 -28.32 -11.97 -3.81
CA GLY A 256 -27.33 -11.07 -4.37
C GLY A 256 -25.94 -11.68 -4.53
N ASP A 257 -25.62 -12.79 -3.84
CA ASP A 257 -24.36 -13.49 -4.04
C ASP A 257 -24.37 -14.45 -5.24
N SER A 258 -25.53 -14.68 -5.85
CA SER A 258 -25.63 -15.49 -7.07
C SER A 258 -24.59 -15.05 -8.10
N GLY A 259 -23.80 -16.00 -8.60
CA GLY A 259 -22.70 -15.74 -9.53
C GLY A 259 -21.33 -15.51 -8.88
N SER A 260 -21.23 -15.31 -7.56
CA SER A 260 -19.94 -15.18 -6.85
C SER A 260 -19.06 -16.41 -7.03
N GLY A 261 -17.76 -16.18 -7.24
CA GLY A 261 -16.77 -17.22 -7.49
C GLY A 261 -16.32 -17.96 -6.23
N SER A 262 -16.11 -19.26 -6.36
CA SER A 262 -15.51 -20.13 -5.34
C SER A 262 -14.19 -20.73 -5.83
N TYR A 263 -13.28 -20.98 -4.90
CA TYR A 263 -11.87 -21.30 -5.18
C TYR A 263 -11.39 -22.45 -4.30
N LEU A 264 -10.55 -23.32 -4.88
CA LEU A 264 -9.83 -24.39 -4.21
C LEU A 264 -8.33 -24.22 -4.43
N TYR A 265 -7.50 -24.70 -3.50
CA TYR A 265 -6.06 -24.66 -3.66
C TYR A 265 -5.55 -25.97 -4.26
N ASP A 266 -4.95 -25.90 -5.46
CA ASP A 266 -4.33 -27.04 -6.12
C ASP A 266 -2.88 -27.19 -5.65
N LYS A 267 -2.57 -28.25 -4.91
CA LYS A 267 -1.22 -28.48 -4.36
C LYS A 267 -0.20 -28.90 -5.41
N GLU A 268 -0.62 -29.53 -6.50
CA GLU A 268 0.29 -29.92 -7.60
C GLU A 268 0.71 -28.69 -8.39
N GLN A 269 -0.24 -27.79 -8.64
CA GLN A 269 0.00 -26.56 -9.39
C GLN A 269 0.46 -25.38 -8.52
N GLN A 270 0.38 -25.51 -7.19
CA GLN A 270 0.64 -24.48 -6.19
C GLN A 270 -0.08 -23.14 -6.46
N LYS A 271 -1.35 -23.22 -6.84
CA LYS A 271 -2.18 -22.04 -7.12
C LYS A 271 -3.65 -22.28 -6.79
N TRP A 272 -4.37 -21.18 -6.60
CA TRP A 272 -5.82 -21.17 -6.48
C TRP A 272 -6.46 -21.44 -7.86
N VAL A 273 -7.37 -22.40 -7.91
CA VAL A 273 -8.13 -22.78 -9.11
C VAL A 273 -9.61 -22.51 -8.91
N PHE A 274 -10.31 -22.20 -9.99
CA PHE A 274 -11.74 -21.87 -9.95
C PHE A 274 -12.58 -23.14 -9.79
N HIS A 275 -13.46 -23.15 -8.79
CA HIS A 275 -14.38 -24.25 -8.54
C HIS A 275 -15.71 -24.03 -9.28
N GLY A 276 -16.34 -22.88 -9.09
CA GLY A 276 -17.64 -22.62 -9.68
C GLY A 276 -18.26 -21.35 -9.15
N VAL A 277 -19.47 -21.09 -9.60
CA VAL A 277 -20.23 -19.89 -9.24
C VAL A 277 -21.40 -20.26 -8.33
N THR A 278 -21.68 -19.42 -7.33
CA THR A 278 -22.84 -19.60 -6.44
C THR A 278 -24.12 -19.62 -7.27
N SER A 279 -24.88 -20.71 -7.19
CA SER A 279 -26.13 -20.92 -7.94
C SER A 279 -27.34 -20.74 -7.04
N THR A 280 -27.48 -21.57 -6.02
CA THR A 280 -28.62 -21.52 -5.09
C THR A 280 -28.16 -21.67 -3.66
N VAL A 281 -28.93 -21.12 -2.74
CA VAL A 281 -28.66 -21.15 -1.30
C VAL A 281 -29.90 -21.65 -0.59
N GLY A 282 -29.70 -22.35 0.53
CA GLY A 282 -30.82 -22.79 1.34
C GLY A 282 -30.44 -23.00 2.79
N PHE A 283 -31.46 -23.16 3.62
CA PHE A 283 -31.33 -23.25 5.06
C PHE A 283 -32.29 -24.31 5.60
N ILE A 284 -31.79 -25.15 6.51
CA ILE A 284 -32.57 -26.21 7.16
C ILE A 284 -32.83 -25.76 8.60
N SER A 285 -34.05 -25.31 8.86
CA SER A 285 -34.46 -24.71 10.14
C SER A 285 -34.28 -25.63 11.35
N SER A 286 -34.60 -26.92 11.20
CA SER A 286 -34.51 -27.92 12.28
C SER A 286 -33.09 -28.20 12.76
N THR A 287 -32.08 -27.93 11.94
CA THR A 287 -30.67 -28.24 12.24
C THR A 287 -29.77 -27.01 12.25
N ASN A 288 -30.33 -25.82 11.96
CA ASN A 288 -29.59 -24.58 11.76
C ASN A 288 -28.44 -24.74 10.75
N ILE A 289 -28.65 -25.53 9.69
CA ILE A 289 -27.64 -25.79 8.66
C ILE A 289 -27.92 -24.91 7.44
N ALA A 290 -26.92 -24.11 7.04
CA ALA A 290 -26.92 -23.40 5.78
C ALA A 290 -26.13 -24.18 4.72
N TRP A 291 -26.66 -24.21 3.50
CA TRP A 291 -26.01 -24.86 2.37
C TRP A 291 -26.02 -23.98 1.14
N THR A 292 -25.10 -24.27 0.23
CA THR A 292 -24.93 -23.55 -1.03
C THR A 292 -24.61 -24.53 -2.13
N ASN A 293 -25.35 -24.42 -3.23
CA ASN A 293 -25.07 -25.14 -4.46
C ASN A 293 -24.26 -24.25 -5.41
N TYR A 294 -23.21 -24.80 -6.00
CA TYR A 294 -22.35 -24.16 -6.97
C TYR A 294 -22.55 -24.79 -8.35
N ALA A 295 -22.79 -23.93 -9.35
CA ALA A 295 -22.67 -24.34 -10.74
C ALA A 295 -21.17 -24.47 -11.06
N LEU A 296 -20.72 -25.71 -11.27
CA LEU A 296 -19.31 -26.04 -11.49
C LEU A 296 -18.78 -25.38 -12.76
N PHE A 297 -17.49 -25.04 -12.75
CA PHE A 297 -16.83 -24.48 -13.92
C PHE A 297 -16.87 -25.42 -15.11
N ASN A 298 -17.12 -24.90 -16.30
CA ASN A 298 -17.22 -25.68 -17.53
C ASN A 298 -16.22 -25.19 -18.59
N ASN A 299 -15.10 -25.90 -18.72
CA ASN A 299 -14.02 -25.59 -19.68
C ASN A 299 -14.51 -25.58 -21.14
N ASP A 300 -15.32 -26.55 -21.53
CA ASP A 300 -15.82 -26.65 -22.92
C ASP A 300 -16.63 -25.42 -23.30
N ARG A 301 -17.47 -24.90 -22.40
CA ARG A 301 -18.26 -23.69 -22.67
C ARG A 301 -17.38 -22.45 -22.77
N VAL A 302 -16.38 -22.33 -21.91
CA VAL A 302 -15.40 -21.24 -21.98
C VAL A 302 -14.65 -21.28 -23.31
N ASN A 303 -14.10 -22.44 -23.69
CA ASN A 303 -13.34 -22.62 -24.91
C ASN A 303 -14.19 -22.39 -26.17
N ASN A 304 -15.42 -22.90 -26.19
CA ASN A 304 -16.36 -22.67 -27.29
C ASN A 304 -16.66 -21.17 -27.48
N LEU A 305 -16.91 -20.43 -26.40
CA LEU A 305 -17.13 -18.99 -26.49
C LEU A 305 -15.87 -18.26 -26.98
N LYS A 306 -14.69 -18.58 -26.42
CA LYS A 306 -13.43 -17.98 -26.86
C LYS A 306 -13.18 -18.21 -28.35
N ASN A 307 -13.32 -19.45 -28.83
CA ASN A 307 -13.14 -19.79 -30.24
C ASN A 307 -14.13 -19.06 -31.17
N ASN A 308 -15.39 -18.91 -30.75
CA ASN A 308 -16.40 -18.18 -31.53
C ASN A 308 -16.03 -16.70 -31.76
N PHE A 309 -15.33 -16.11 -30.79
CA PHE A 309 -14.90 -14.71 -30.79
C PHE A 309 -13.48 -14.51 -31.34
N THR A 310 -12.81 -15.54 -31.85
CA THR A 310 -11.47 -15.42 -32.41
C THR A 310 -11.48 -15.61 -33.93
N ASN A 311 -10.75 -14.75 -34.62
CA ASN A 311 -10.33 -14.92 -36.01
C ASN A 311 -8.79 -14.96 -36.05
N THR A 312 -8.21 -15.80 -36.92
CA THR A 312 -6.76 -15.99 -36.97
C THR A 312 -6.14 -15.37 -38.23
N MET A 313 -4.89 -14.90 -38.12
CA MET A 313 -4.06 -14.43 -39.22
C MET A 313 -2.62 -14.87 -38.99
N GLN A 314 -2.00 -15.52 -39.97
CA GLN A 314 -0.60 -15.92 -39.91
C GLN A 314 0.23 -15.00 -40.80
N LEU A 315 1.23 -14.34 -40.22
CA LEU A 315 2.15 -13.47 -40.95
C LEU A 315 3.41 -14.22 -41.42
N ASP A 316 3.93 -15.14 -40.61
CA ASP A 316 5.13 -15.95 -40.87
C ASP A 316 6.34 -15.11 -41.35
N GLY A 317 6.62 -14.02 -40.64
CA GLY A 317 7.68 -13.06 -40.95
C GLY A 317 7.40 -12.16 -42.15
N LYS A 318 6.24 -12.29 -42.81
CA LYS A 318 5.88 -11.49 -44.00
C LYS A 318 5.18 -10.19 -43.60
N LYS A 319 5.14 -9.28 -44.57
CA LYS A 319 4.27 -8.10 -44.54
C LYS A 319 2.90 -8.44 -45.11
N GLN A 320 1.85 -8.14 -44.37
CA GLN A 320 0.46 -8.30 -44.83
C GLN A 320 -0.38 -7.07 -44.49
N GLU A 321 -1.44 -6.87 -45.27
CA GLU A 321 -2.35 -5.74 -45.12
C GLU A 321 -3.67 -6.19 -44.51
N LEU A 322 -4.14 -5.48 -43.49
CA LEU A 322 -5.50 -5.64 -42.97
C LEU A 322 -6.46 -4.82 -43.82
N SER A 323 -7.03 -5.45 -44.85
CA SER A 323 -7.99 -4.84 -45.77
C SER A 323 -9.45 -5.14 -45.41
N SER A 324 -9.72 -6.30 -44.81
CA SER A 324 -11.06 -6.73 -44.40
C SER A 324 -11.14 -6.83 -42.88
N ILE A 325 -12.06 -6.06 -42.29
CA ILE A 325 -12.28 -6.02 -40.84
C ILE A 325 -13.44 -6.97 -40.49
N ILE A 326 -13.15 -8.01 -39.71
CA ILE A 326 -14.20 -8.83 -39.07
C ILE A 326 -14.51 -8.19 -37.73
N LYS A 327 -15.62 -7.44 -37.69
CA LYS A 327 -16.05 -6.73 -36.49
C LYS A 327 -16.45 -7.70 -35.38
N ASP A 328 -16.26 -7.29 -34.13
CA ASP A 328 -16.68 -7.99 -32.92
C ASP A 328 -16.02 -9.37 -32.71
N LYS A 329 -14.86 -9.59 -33.33
CA LYS A 329 -13.98 -10.74 -33.07
C LYS A 329 -12.54 -10.28 -32.82
N ASP A 330 -11.85 -10.97 -31.92
CA ASP A 330 -10.42 -10.82 -31.73
C ASP A 330 -9.68 -11.28 -32.98
N LEU A 331 -8.67 -10.53 -33.42
CA LEU A 331 -7.73 -10.95 -34.46
C LEU A 331 -6.46 -11.48 -33.77
N SER A 332 -6.32 -12.80 -33.75
CA SER A 332 -5.15 -13.51 -33.28
C SER A 332 -4.10 -13.61 -34.39
N VAL A 333 -3.02 -12.86 -34.24
CA VAL A 333 -1.91 -12.76 -35.19
C VAL A 333 -0.75 -13.64 -34.72
N SER A 334 -0.22 -14.48 -35.61
CA SER A 334 0.89 -15.40 -35.29
C SER A 334 2.03 -15.37 -36.30
N GLY A 335 3.23 -15.81 -35.88
CA GLY A 335 4.39 -16.04 -36.74
C GLY A 335 5.31 -14.83 -36.98
N GLY A 336 5.09 -13.69 -36.33
CA GLY A 336 5.92 -12.48 -36.48
C GLY A 336 5.77 -11.81 -37.85
N GLY A 337 6.21 -10.55 -37.99
CA GLY A 337 6.17 -9.83 -39.28
C GLY A 337 5.55 -8.44 -39.21
N GLU A 338 5.04 -7.94 -40.33
CA GLU A 338 4.44 -6.60 -40.41
C GLU A 338 2.95 -6.67 -40.76
N LEU A 339 2.13 -6.00 -39.94
CA LEU A 339 0.70 -5.79 -40.18
C LEU A 339 0.44 -4.33 -40.54
N THR A 340 0.02 -4.07 -41.78
CA THR A 340 -0.31 -2.71 -42.24
C THR A 340 -1.83 -2.47 -42.25
N LEU A 341 -2.29 -1.45 -41.53
CA LEU A 341 -3.70 -1.01 -41.55
C LEU A 341 -3.94 -0.10 -42.77
N LYS A 342 -4.84 -0.52 -43.68
CA LYS A 342 -5.21 0.28 -44.86
C LYS A 342 -6.32 1.31 -44.62
N GLN A 343 -7.07 1.14 -43.55
CA GLN A 343 -8.18 2.00 -43.15
C GLN A 343 -8.20 2.14 -41.63
N ASP A 344 -8.99 3.10 -41.13
CA ASP A 344 -9.31 3.17 -39.72
C ASP A 344 -9.92 1.84 -39.28
N THR A 345 -9.35 1.25 -38.24
CA THR A 345 -9.67 -0.11 -37.80
C THR A 345 -10.43 -0.06 -36.49
N ASP A 346 -11.76 -0.23 -36.54
CA ASP A 346 -12.63 -0.42 -35.37
C ASP A 346 -13.10 -1.89 -35.32
N LEU A 347 -12.48 -2.68 -34.43
CA LEU A 347 -12.84 -4.08 -34.20
C LEU A 347 -14.07 -4.24 -33.28
N GLY A 348 -14.70 -3.15 -32.84
CA GLY A 348 -15.85 -3.19 -31.93
C GLY A 348 -15.46 -3.83 -30.59
N ILE A 349 -16.11 -4.95 -30.26
CA ILE A 349 -15.77 -5.70 -29.05
C ILE A 349 -14.62 -6.69 -29.24
N GLY A 350 -13.98 -6.75 -30.42
CA GLY A 350 -12.78 -7.54 -30.71
C GLY A 350 -11.48 -6.75 -30.50
N GLY A 351 -10.37 -7.42 -30.17
CA GLY A 351 -9.05 -6.83 -30.01
C GLY A 351 -7.96 -7.50 -30.86
N LEU A 352 -6.72 -7.05 -30.72
CA LEU A 352 -5.55 -7.68 -31.35
C LEU A 352 -4.85 -8.58 -30.33
N ILE A 353 -4.55 -9.82 -30.70
CA ILE A 353 -3.84 -10.80 -29.86
C ILE A 353 -2.59 -11.25 -30.61
N PHE A 354 -1.42 -11.19 -29.98
CA PHE A 354 -0.14 -11.57 -30.57
C PHE A 354 0.47 -12.74 -29.82
N ASP A 355 0.90 -13.78 -30.54
CA ASP A 355 1.53 -14.98 -29.98
C ASP A 355 2.93 -14.70 -29.38
N LYS A 356 3.46 -15.70 -28.66
CA LYS A 356 4.72 -15.62 -27.91
C LYS A 356 5.97 -15.73 -28.78
N ASN A 357 7.10 -15.20 -28.27
CA ASN A 357 8.43 -15.29 -28.86
C ASN A 357 8.56 -14.69 -30.27
N GLN A 358 7.88 -13.58 -30.54
CA GLN A 358 7.88 -12.93 -31.86
C GLN A 358 8.25 -11.44 -31.81
N THR A 359 8.47 -10.86 -33.00
CA THR A 359 8.52 -9.41 -33.18
C THR A 359 7.53 -9.01 -34.27
N TYR A 360 6.69 -8.03 -33.97
CA TYR A 360 5.70 -7.47 -34.85
C TYR A 360 5.94 -5.99 -35.11
N LYS A 361 5.61 -5.54 -36.32
CA LYS A 361 5.45 -4.13 -36.65
C LYS A 361 4.02 -3.88 -37.09
N VAL A 362 3.32 -2.98 -36.42
CA VAL A 362 1.98 -2.55 -36.82
C VAL A 362 2.06 -1.11 -37.31
N SER A 363 1.73 -0.91 -38.59
CA SER A 363 1.87 0.39 -39.27
C SER A 363 0.56 0.82 -39.91
N GLY A 364 0.29 2.12 -39.93
CA GLY A 364 -0.91 2.67 -40.58
C GLY A 364 -0.81 4.18 -40.72
N LYS A 365 -0.25 4.66 -41.84
CA LYS A 365 -0.07 6.10 -42.06
C LYS A 365 -1.42 6.80 -41.98
N ASP A 366 -1.55 7.71 -41.01
CA ASP A 366 -2.77 8.46 -40.71
C ASP A 366 -4.01 7.58 -40.46
N LYS A 367 -3.81 6.33 -40.02
CA LYS A 367 -4.88 5.42 -39.61
C LYS A 367 -4.94 5.31 -38.10
N SER A 368 -6.14 5.01 -37.64
CA SER A 368 -6.45 4.81 -36.23
C SER A 368 -6.86 3.37 -35.92
N TYR A 369 -6.67 2.97 -34.66
CA TYR A 369 -7.13 1.70 -34.13
C TYR A 369 -8.06 1.91 -32.93
N LYS A 370 -9.13 1.12 -32.89
CA LYS A 370 -10.07 0.98 -31.77
C LYS A 370 -10.55 -0.47 -31.68
N GLY A 371 -10.71 -0.96 -30.46
CA GLY A 371 -11.18 -2.31 -30.19
C GLY A 371 -11.16 -2.65 -28.71
N ALA A 372 -11.25 -3.94 -28.38
CA ALA A 372 -11.20 -4.45 -27.02
C ALA A 372 -9.87 -4.14 -26.31
N GLY A 373 -8.78 -4.06 -27.07
CA GLY A 373 -7.44 -3.79 -26.57
C GLY A 373 -6.37 -4.50 -27.40
N ILE A 374 -5.18 -4.61 -26.83
CA ILE A 374 -4.05 -5.36 -27.36
C ILE A 374 -3.59 -6.34 -26.27
N ASP A 375 -3.48 -7.61 -26.63
CA ASP A 375 -2.95 -8.69 -25.80
C ASP A 375 -1.66 -9.22 -26.44
N ILE A 376 -0.54 -9.15 -25.72
CA ILE A 376 0.78 -9.53 -26.24
C ILE A 376 1.34 -10.61 -25.35
N ASP A 377 1.49 -11.82 -25.88
CA ASP A 377 2.01 -12.96 -25.13
C ASP A 377 3.52 -12.81 -24.85
N ASN A 378 4.04 -13.72 -24.04
CA ASN A 378 5.37 -13.65 -23.47
C ASN A 378 6.49 -13.59 -24.52
N ASN A 379 7.55 -12.83 -24.21
CA ASN A 379 8.71 -12.63 -25.09
C ASN A 379 8.38 -12.07 -26.48
N THR A 380 7.23 -11.42 -26.64
CA THR A 380 6.86 -10.76 -27.90
C THR A 380 6.95 -9.25 -27.78
N THR A 381 7.43 -8.59 -28.83
CA THR A 381 7.44 -7.13 -28.96
C THR A 381 6.62 -6.69 -30.16
N VAL A 382 5.71 -5.73 -29.96
CA VAL A 382 4.91 -5.10 -31.01
C VAL A 382 5.33 -3.65 -31.13
N GLU A 383 6.04 -3.28 -32.19
CA GLU A 383 6.26 -1.89 -32.56
C GLU A 383 4.96 -1.30 -33.11
N TRP A 384 4.43 -0.29 -32.42
CA TRP A 384 3.11 0.26 -32.65
C TRP A 384 3.19 1.66 -33.25
N ASN A 385 2.91 1.77 -34.55
CA ASN A 385 2.94 3.01 -35.31
C ASN A 385 1.59 3.29 -35.97
N VAL A 386 0.55 3.39 -35.14
CA VAL A 386 -0.85 3.66 -35.49
C VAL A 386 -1.41 4.66 -34.47
N LYS A 387 -2.31 5.56 -34.86
CA LYS A 387 -2.94 6.53 -33.95
C LYS A 387 -4.03 5.87 -33.10
N GLY A 388 -4.26 6.39 -31.90
CA GLY A 388 -5.44 6.05 -31.10
C GLY A 388 -6.69 6.82 -31.56
N VAL A 389 -7.83 6.53 -30.92
CA VAL A 389 -9.10 7.25 -31.15
C VAL A 389 -9.45 8.05 -29.90
N ALA A 390 -9.66 9.36 -30.06
CA ALA A 390 -10.02 10.24 -28.96
C ALA A 390 -11.32 9.78 -28.26
N GLY A 391 -11.32 9.77 -26.92
CA GLY A 391 -12.44 9.30 -26.11
C GLY A 391 -12.51 7.76 -25.93
N ASP A 392 -11.65 6.99 -26.60
CA ASP A 392 -11.47 5.56 -26.35
C ASP A 392 -10.15 5.30 -25.61
N ASN A 393 -10.17 4.43 -24.60
CA ASN A 393 -8.94 4.03 -23.92
C ASN A 393 -8.36 2.79 -24.61
N LEU A 394 -7.07 2.82 -24.94
CA LEU A 394 -6.33 1.63 -25.35
C LEU A 394 -6.10 0.74 -24.13
N HIS A 395 -6.57 -0.50 -24.18
CA HIS A 395 -6.31 -1.47 -23.12
C HIS A 395 -5.13 -2.36 -23.54
N LYS A 396 -4.12 -2.49 -22.67
CA LYS A 396 -2.96 -3.35 -22.90
C LYS A 396 -2.86 -4.41 -21.80
N ILE A 397 -2.87 -5.68 -22.21
CA ILE A 397 -2.63 -6.84 -21.34
C ILE A 397 -1.54 -7.75 -21.95
N GLY A 398 -1.36 -8.94 -21.38
CA GLY A 398 -0.31 -9.88 -21.77
C GLY A 398 1.08 -9.46 -21.28
N SER A 399 1.97 -10.43 -21.08
CA SER A 399 3.30 -10.19 -20.49
C SER A 399 4.33 -9.62 -21.48
N GLY A 400 4.02 -9.56 -22.77
CA GLY A 400 4.88 -8.99 -23.80
C GLY A 400 4.96 -7.46 -23.80
N THR A 401 5.58 -6.91 -24.83
CA THR A 401 5.96 -5.50 -24.94
C THR A 401 5.21 -4.79 -26.07
N LEU A 402 4.60 -3.64 -25.76
CA LEU A 402 4.06 -2.70 -26.74
C LEU A 402 4.99 -1.49 -26.83
N ASP A 403 5.63 -1.26 -27.97
CA ASP A 403 6.55 -0.13 -28.18
C ASP A 403 5.89 0.95 -29.03
N VAL A 404 5.42 2.02 -28.38
CA VAL A 404 4.58 3.06 -28.99
C VAL A 404 5.45 4.10 -29.69
N LYS A 405 5.42 4.12 -31.02
CA LYS A 405 6.27 4.94 -31.89
C LYS A 405 5.68 6.30 -32.27
N THR A 406 4.40 6.54 -32.01
CA THR A 406 3.70 7.78 -32.38
C THR A 406 2.72 8.21 -31.29
N ALA A 407 2.49 9.51 -31.16
CA ALA A 407 1.51 10.05 -30.22
C ALA A 407 0.11 9.50 -30.51
N GLN A 408 -0.55 8.94 -29.50
CA GLN A 408 -1.80 8.21 -29.67
C GLN A 408 -3.03 9.13 -29.64
N GLY A 409 -2.96 10.28 -28.98
CA GLY A 409 -4.08 11.23 -28.86
C GLY A 409 -5.25 10.73 -28.00
N ASN A 410 -5.08 9.60 -27.30
CA ASN A 410 -6.05 9.02 -26.38
C ASN A 410 -5.36 8.56 -25.07
N ASN A 411 -6.07 7.83 -24.21
CA ASN A 411 -5.51 7.34 -22.95
C ASN A 411 -5.12 5.85 -23.04
N LEU A 412 -4.23 5.43 -22.15
CA LEU A 412 -3.83 4.04 -21.93
C LEU A 412 -4.41 3.51 -20.62
N LYS A 413 -4.89 2.27 -20.63
CA LYS A 413 -5.10 1.43 -19.46
C LYS A 413 -4.23 0.18 -19.61
N THR A 414 -3.33 -0.09 -18.68
CA THR A 414 -2.38 -1.21 -18.77
C THR A 414 -2.28 -2.00 -17.47
N GLY A 415 -2.18 -3.32 -17.59
CA GLY A 415 -2.26 -4.26 -16.46
C GLY A 415 -1.10 -5.24 -16.31
N ASN A 416 -0.36 -5.49 -17.40
CA ASN A 416 0.66 -6.54 -17.46
C ASN A 416 1.69 -6.22 -18.54
N GLY A 417 2.87 -6.85 -18.46
CA GLY A 417 3.97 -6.70 -19.41
C GLY A 417 4.47 -5.25 -19.54
N THR A 418 5.10 -4.91 -20.67
CA THR A 418 5.75 -3.60 -20.84
C THR A 418 5.04 -2.74 -21.88
N VAL A 419 4.92 -1.44 -21.62
CA VAL A 419 4.59 -0.41 -22.61
C VAL A 419 5.75 0.59 -22.67
N ILE A 420 6.41 0.69 -23.83
CA ILE A 420 7.50 1.64 -24.06
C ILE A 420 6.93 2.90 -24.72
N LEU A 421 7.19 4.06 -24.13
CA LEU A 421 6.79 5.37 -24.65
C LEU A 421 7.92 5.94 -25.51
N SER A 422 7.94 5.59 -26.79
CA SER A 422 8.95 6.03 -27.77
C SER A 422 8.51 7.24 -28.61
N ALA A 423 7.51 8.00 -28.14
CA ALA A 423 7.01 9.22 -28.76
C ALA A 423 6.83 10.32 -27.71
N GLU A 424 7.01 11.58 -28.11
CA GLU A 424 6.57 12.74 -27.31
C GLU A 424 5.07 12.63 -27.06
N LYS A 425 4.64 12.84 -25.79
CA LYS A 425 3.25 12.75 -25.35
C LYS A 425 2.55 11.51 -25.91
N ALA A 426 3.13 10.34 -25.65
CA ALA A 426 2.69 9.08 -26.22
C ALA A 426 1.20 8.81 -25.97
N PHE A 427 0.70 9.13 -24.77
CA PHE A 427 -0.72 9.12 -24.41
C PHE A 427 -1.08 10.38 -23.64
N ASN A 428 -2.37 10.74 -23.63
CA ASN A 428 -2.86 11.86 -22.83
C ASN A 428 -2.87 11.55 -21.33
N LYS A 429 -3.20 10.30 -20.98
CA LYS A 429 -3.20 9.77 -19.61
C LYS A 429 -2.94 8.28 -19.61
N ILE A 430 -2.35 7.77 -18.53
CA ILE A 430 -1.98 6.38 -18.35
C ILE A 430 -2.52 5.88 -17.01
N TYR A 431 -3.30 4.82 -17.04
CA TYR A 431 -3.80 4.12 -15.86
C TYR A 431 -3.10 2.75 -15.75
N MET A 432 -2.50 2.52 -14.60
CA MET A 432 -1.71 1.34 -14.25
C MET A 432 -2.44 0.55 -13.17
N ALA A 433 -2.69 -0.74 -13.42
CA ALA A 433 -3.40 -1.61 -12.49
C ALA A 433 -2.76 -2.99 -12.36
N GLY A 434 -3.06 -3.71 -11.27
CA GLY A 434 -2.77 -5.14 -11.14
C GLY A 434 -1.31 -5.50 -10.85
N GLY A 435 -0.40 -4.52 -10.77
CA GLY A 435 0.97 -4.68 -10.27
C GLY A 435 1.99 -5.36 -11.20
N LYS A 436 1.56 -5.94 -12.31
CA LYS A 436 2.44 -6.65 -13.26
C LYS A 436 2.90 -5.81 -14.44
N GLY A 437 2.32 -4.61 -14.62
CA GLY A 437 2.63 -3.71 -15.73
C GLY A 437 3.89 -2.87 -15.49
N THR A 438 4.63 -2.61 -16.57
CA THR A 438 5.72 -1.62 -16.62
C THR A 438 5.44 -0.61 -17.73
N VAL A 439 5.55 0.68 -17.43
CA VAL A 439 5.63 1.76 -18.41
C VAL A 439 7.06 2.28 -18.42
N LYS A 440 7.70 2.28 -19.60
CA LYS A 440 9.10 2.64 -19.77
C LYS A 440 9.24 3.87 -20.67
N ILE A 441 9.91 4.92 -20.18
CA ILE A 441 10.18 6.12 -20.97
C ILE A 441 11.27 5.85 -22.00
N ASN A 442 11.08 6.27 -23.24
CA ASN A 442 12.09 6.10 -24.29
C ASN A 442 12.15 7.29 -25.27
N ALA A 443 11.51 8.40 -24.91
CA ALA A 443 11.56 9.65 -25.65
C ALA A 443 11.55 10.82 -24.67
N LYS A 444 12.10 11.95 -25.11
CA LYS A 444 11.96 13.22 -24.39
C LYS A 444 10.48 13.61 -24.37
N ASP A 445 10.02 14.14 -23.24
CA ASP A 445 8.64 14.65 -23.07
C ASP A 445 7.57 13.60 -23.40
N ALA A 446 7.89 12.32 -23.14
CA ALA A 446 6.99 11.18 -23.42
C ALA A 446 5.73 11.18 -22.53
N LEU A 447 5.87 11.71 -21.31
CA LEU A 447 4.78 12.17 -20.46
C LEU A 447 4.70 13.69 -20.61
N SER A 448 3.51 14.27 -20.65
CA SER A 448 3.33 15.72 -20.73
C SER A 448 3.67 16.43 -19.42
N GLU A 449 4.11 17.67 -19.59
CA GLU A 449 4.45 18.59 -18.53
C GLU A 449 3.18 19.29 -18.01
N SER A 450 2.56 18.80 -16.91
CA SER A 450 1.95 19.63 -15.83
C SER A 450 1.01 18.86 -14.88
N GLY A 451 1.12 19.13 -13.57
CA GLY A 451 0.09 18.80 -12.55
C GLY A 451 0.30 17.51 -11.74
N ASN A 452 -0.81 16.90 -11.27
CA ASN A 452 -0.88 15.68 -10.45
C ASN A 452 -0.46 14.38 -11.20
N GLY A 453 0.29 14.52 -12.30
CA GLY A 453 0.74 13.43 -13.16
C GLY A 453 -0.27 13.05 -14.25
N GLU A 454 0.27 12.62 -15.40
CA GLU A 454 -0.48 11.92 -16.45
C GLU A 454 -0.64 10.43 -16.17
N ILE A 455 0.06 9.92 -15.16
CA ILE A 455 0.11 8.51 -14.82
C ILE A 455 -0.52 8.27 -13.44
N TYR A 456 -1.42 7.29 -13.39
CA TYR A 456 -2.28 6.97 -12.25
C TYR A 456 -2.11 5.49 -11.92
N PHE A 457 -1.68 5.19 -10.69
CA PHE A 457 -1.46 3.84 -10.21
C PHE A 457 -2.57 3.49 -9.21
N THR A 458 -3.49 2.65 -9.66
CA THR A 458 -4.54 2.08 -8.81
C THR A 458 -3.98 0.92 -7.99
N ARG A 459 -4.88 0.13 -7.42
CA ARG A 459 -4.58 -1.04 -6.60
C ARG A 459 -3.50 -1.94 -7.22
N ASN A 460 -2.51 -2.29 -6.39
CA ASN A 460 -1.28 -3.03 -6.70
C ASN A 460 -0.33 -2.29 -7.67
N GLY A 461 -0.71 -1.13 -8.20
CA GLY A 461 0.13 -0.26 -9.02
C GLY A 461 0.80 -0.94 -10.21
N GLY A 462 2.14 -0.85 -10.23
CA GLY A 462 3.04 -1.31 -11.28
C GLY A 462 4.29 -0.43 -11.35
N THR A 463 5.11 -0.61 -12.38
CA THR A 463 6.42 0.05 -12.48
C THR A 463 6.43 1.18 -13.51
N LEU A 464 6.95 2.36 -13.14
CA LEU A 464 7.38 3.41 -14.06
C LEU A 464 8.92 3.40 -14.14
N ASP A 465 9.47 3.01 -15.29
CA ASP A 465 10.90 3.03 -15.56
C ASP A 465 11.28 4.32 -16.31
N LEU A 466 12.01 5.20 -15.61
CA LEU A 466 12.49 6.48 -16.12
C LEU A 466 13.56 6.32 -17.21
N ASN A 467 14.26 5.18 -17.25
CA ASN A 467 15.19 4.81 -18.32
C ASN A 467 16.17 5.92 -18.75
N GLY A 468 16.79 6.61 -17.78
CA GLY A 468 17.79 7.67 -18.03
C GLY A 468 17.20 9.04 -18.44
N TYR A 469 15.88 9.20 -18.35
CA TYR A 469 15.19 10.49 -18.50
C TYR A 469 14.86 11.06 -17.13
N ASP A 470 15.02 12.37 -16.95
CA ASP A 470 14.57 13.07 -15.75
C ASP A 470 13.06 13.28 -15.82
N GLN A 471 12.39 13.29 -14.67
CA GLN A 471 10.96 13.55 -14.58
C GLN A 471 10.64 14.43 -13.38
N SER A 472 9.64 15.31 -13.56
CA SER A 472 9.13 16.16 -12.49
C SER A 472 7.63 16.01 -12.33
N PHE A 473 7.18 15.84 -11.10
CA PHE A 473 5.78 15.73 -10.72
C PHE A 473 5.47 16.73 -9.60
N GLN A 474 4.26 17.30 -9.58
CA GLN A 474 3.76 17.93 -8.35
C GLN A 474 3.44 16.85 -7.33
N LYS A 475 2.67 15.85 -7.75
CA LYS A 475 2.31 14.65 -6.99
C LYS A 475 2.31 13.46 -7.96
N ILE A 476 2.68 12.28 -7.47
CA ILE A 476 2.53 11.03 -8.21
C ILE A 476 1.23 10.41 -7.72
N ALA A 477 0.28 10.17 -8.61
CA ALA A 477 -1.00 9.57 -8.24
C ALA A 477 -0.85 8.06 -7.99
N ALA A 478 -0.32 7.69 -6.84
CA ALA A 478 -0.12 6.29 -6.43
C ALA A 478 -0.96 5.94 -5.22
N THR A 479 -1.73 4.85 -5.29
CA THR A 479 -2.66 4.47 -4.23
C THR A 479 -2.05 3.61 -3.13
N ASP A 480 -0.99 2.85 -3.44
CA ASP A 480 -0.38 1.88 -2.54
C ASP A 480 1.09 1.58 -2.91
N ALA A 481 1.73 0.74 -2.10
CA ALA A 481 3.12 0.32 -2.24
C ALA A 481 3.36 -0.70 -3.39
N GLY A 482 2.35 -1.08 -4.17
CA GLY A 482 2.55 -1.83 -5.41
C GLY A 482 3.13 -0.97 -6.54
N THR A 483 3.08 0.35 -6.39
CA THR A 483 3.72 1.29 -7.32
C THR A 483 5.23 1.36 -7.11
N THR A 484 6.02 1.35 -8.19
CA THR A 484 7.47 1.59 -8.12
C THR A 484 7.91 2.54 -9.22
N VAL A 485 8.58 3.63 -8.87
CA VAL A 485 9.34 4.45 -9.83
C VAL A 485 10.79 4.01 -9.79
N THR A 486 11.35 3.64 -10.94
CA THR A 486 12.71 3.12 -11.04
C THR A 486 13.45 3.71 -12.23
N ASN A 487 14.76 3.46 -12.28
CA ASN A 487 15.56 3.71 -13.46
C ASN A 487 16.45 2.49 -13.71
N SER A 488 16.15 1.76 -14.79
CA SER A 488 16.93 0.60 -15.22
C SER A 488 18.17 0.97 -16.06
N ASN A 489 18.33 2.24 -16.44
CA ASN A 489 19.41 2.71 -17.29
C ASN A 489 20.69 3.01 -16.49
N VAL A 490 21.84 2.82 -17.12
CA VAL A 490 23.16 3.21 -16.58
C VAL A 490 23.29 4.73 -16.42
N LYS A 491 22.60 5.50 -17.29
CA LYS A 491 22.47 6.95 -17.13
C LYS A 491 21.51 7.22 -15.97
N GLN A 492 21.97 7.98 -14.99
CA GLN A 492 21.16 8.41 -13.85
C GLN A 492 19.96 9.25 -14.30
N SER A 493 18.83 9.08 -13.62
CA SER A 493 17.64 9.92 -13.72
C SER A 493 17.43 10.71 -12.43
N THR A 494 16.84 11.89 -12.55
CA THR A 494 16.38 12.72 -11.44
C THR A 494 14.86 12.68 -11.36
N LEU A 495 14.33 12.29 -10.21
CA LEU A 495 12.91 12.38 -9.89
C LEU A 495 12.66 13.62 -9.02
N SER A 496 11.99 14.63 -9.56
CA SER A 496 11.70 15.87 -8.85
C SER A 496 10.23 15.92 -8.39
N LEU A 497 10.00 15.97 -7.07
CA LEU A 497 8.69 16.12 -6.44
C LEU A 497 8.52 17.54 -5.93
N THR A 498 7.46 18.22 -6.38
CA THR A 498 7.31 19.69 -6.23
C THR A 498 6.02 20.10 -5.51
N ASN A 499 5.40 19.19 -4.75
CA ASN A 499 4.24 19.50 -3.91
C ASN A 499 4.52 20.70 -2.99
N THR A 500 3.52 21.56 -2.79
CA THR A 500 3.61 22.76 -1.92
C THR A 500 2.68 22.68 -0.71
N ASP A 501 1.96 21.56 -0.61
CA ASP A 501 1.08 21.12 0.46
C ASP A 501 1.50 19.72 0.93
N ALA A 502 0.87 19.23 2.00
CA ALA A 502 1.16 17.91 2.53
C ALA A 502 0.74 16.85 1.50
N TYR A 503 1.68 15.98 1.17
CA TYR A 503 1.48 14.94 0.18
C TYR A 503 2.19 13.66 0.63
N MET A 504 1.44 12.57 0.65
CA MET A 504 1.95 11.23 0.94
C MET A 504 2.17 10.46 -0.37
N TYR A 505 3.37 9.94 -0.57
CA TYR A 505 3.67 9.02 -1.65
C TYR A 505 3.77 7.59 -1.11
N HIS A 506 2.74 6.81 -1.41
CA HIS A 506 2.58 5.41 -0.97
C HIS A 506 3.46 4.43 -1.75
N GLY A 507 3.93 4.81 -2.93
CA GLY A 507 4.75 3.97 -3.80
C GLY A 507 6.22 3.90 -3.38
N ASN A 508 6.98 3.10 -4.12
CA ASN A 508 8.42 2.93 -3.90
C ASN A 508 9.25 3.75 -4.91
N VAL A 509 10.51 4.01 -4.55
CA VAL A 509 11.54 4.54 -5.46
C VAL A 509 12.77 3.65 -5.41
N SER A 510 13.30 3.23 -6.57
CA SER A 510 14.47 2.34 -6.63
C SER A 510 15.39 2.62 -7.83
N GLY A 511 16.51 1.91 -7.88
CA GLY A 511 17.41 1.92 -9.03
C GLY A 511 18.28 3.18 -9.11
N ASN A 512 18.68 3.56 -10.32
CA ASN A 512 19.63 4.65 -10.56
C ASN A 512 18.94 6.03 -10.59
N ILE A 513 18.27 6.38 -9.49
CA ILE A 513 17.50 7.61 -9.31
C ILE A 513 18.13 8.50 -8.24
N SER A 514 18.22 9.81 -8.50
CA SER A 514 18.35 10.84 -7.47
C SER A 514 16.99 11.51 -7.25
N ILE A 515 16.67 11.90 -6.01
CA ILE A 515 15.38 12.51 -5.66
C ILE A 515 15.58 13.98 -5.30
N ASN A 516 14.77 14.88 -5.86
CA ASN A 516 14.75 16.30 -5.51
C ASN A 516 13.38 16.70 -4.95
N HIS A 517 13.37 17.34 -3.79
CA HIS A 517 12.23 18.09 -3.26
C HIS A 517 12.69 19.51 -2.91
N ILE A 518 12.66 20.39 -3.92
CA ILE A 518 13.29 21.70 -3.86
C ILE A 518 12.24 22.77 -4.19
N ILE A 519 11.98 23.65 -3.22
CA ILE A 519 11.03 24.75 -3.39
C ILE A 519 11.80 26.07 -3.54
N ASN A 520 11.67 26.70 -4.69
CA ASN A 520 12.34 27.96 -4.99
C ASN A 520 11.55 29.15 -4.42
N THR A 521 11.60 29.36 -3.10
CA THR A 521 11.07 30.55 -2.42
C THR A 521 12.15 31.25 -1.59
N THR A 522 12.01 32.57 -1.42
CA THR A 522 12.87 33.41 -0.55
C THR A 522 12.33 33.52 0.88
N GLN A 523 11.11 33.06 1.14
CA GLN A 523 10.51 33.04 2.48
C GLN A 523 10.84 31.71 3.19
N LYS A 524 10.95 31.79 4.53
CA LYS A 524 10.98 30.62 5.42
C LYS A 524 9.77 29.73 5.11
N HIS A 525 9.97 28.42 4.98
CA HIS A 525 8.92 27.53 4.47
C HIS A 525 7.66 27.54 5.31
N ASN A 526 6.52 27.44 4.64
CA ASN A 526 5.27 27.17 5.31
C ASN A 526 5.36 25.79 5.98
N ASN A 527 4.66 25.59 7.09
CA ASN A 527 4.64 24.30 7.78
C ASN A 527 3.92 23.20 6.97
N ASN A 528 3.36 23.52 5.80
CA ASN A 528 2.49 22.65 5.03
C ASN A 528 3.19 22.00 3.83
N THR A 529 4.38 22.43 3.41
CA THR A 529 5.11 21.80 2.30
C THR A 529 5.87 20.56 2.81
N ASN A 530 5.14 19.47 3.00
CA ASN A 530 5.69 18.22 3.51
C ASN A 530 5.53 17.10 2.49
N LEU A 531 6.66 16.57 2.01
CA LEU A 531 6.71 15.32 1.26
C LEU A 531 6.86 14.16 2.24
N ILE A 532 5.85 13.31 2.31
CA ILE A 532 5.79 12.17 3.22
C ILE A 532 5.97 10.90 2.38
N PHE A 533 7.02 10.13 2.65
CA PHE A 533 7.16 8.77 2.13
C PHE A 533 6.67 7.79 3.19
N ASP A 534 5.67 7.01 2.82
CA ASP A 534 5.21 5.82 3.53
C ASP A 534 5.26 4.56 2.64
N GLY A 535 5.83 4.65 1.43
CA GLY A 535 6.44 3.53 0.71
C GLY A 535 7.94 3.40 1.02
N SER A 536 8.67 2.58 0.24
CA SER A 536 10.12 2.39 0.43
C SER A 536 10.97 3.18 -0.57
N VAL A 537 12.15 3.63 -0.13
CA VAL A 537 13.18 4.22 -1.01
C VAL A 537 14.43 3.35 -0.93
N ASP A 538 14.90 2.83 -2.06
CA ASP A 538 16.11 2.01 -2.14
C ASP A 538 16.98 2.43 -3.33
N ILE A 539 17.76 3.49 -3.13
CA ILE A 539 18.60 4.10 -4.15
C ILE A 539 20.07 4.15 -3.69
N LYS A 540 20.99 4.19 -4.66
CA LYS A 540 22.43 4.38 -4.40
C LYS A 540 22.90 5.82 -4.59
N ASN A 541 21.97 6.73 -4.87
CA ASN A 541 22.25 8.13 -5.13
C ASN A 541 21.65 9.02 -4.04
N ASP A 542 21.51 10.31 -4.33
CA ASP A 542 21.22 11.33 -3.34
C ASP A 542 19.75 11.74 -3.33
N ILE A 543 19.32 12.18 -2.16
CA ILE A 543 18.09 12.91 -1.94
C ILE A 543 18.46 14.35 -1.59
N SER A 544 17.89 15.32 -2.28
CA SER A 544 18.11 16.75 -1.99
C SER A 544 16.79 17.40 -1.61
N VAL A 545 16.72 17.88 -0.37
CA VAL A 545 15.59 18.64 0.16
C VAL A 545 16.09 20.03 0.48
N ARG A 546 15.53 20.99 -0.23
CA ARG A 546 15.77 22.40 0.07
C ARG A 546 14.44 23.03 0.26
N ASN A 547 14.36 23.85 1.29
CA ASN A 547 13.26 24.75 1.42
C ASN A 547 11.90 23.99 1.56
N ALA A 548 11.86 22.94 2.37
CA ALA A 548 10.69 22.07 2.51
C ALA A 548 10.79 21.14 3.73
N GLN A 549 9.77 20.31 3.94
CA GLN A 549 9.80 19.20 4.90
C GLN A 549 9.80 17.85 4.18
N LEU A 550 10.53 16.90 4.77
CA LEU A 550 10.57 15.50 4.37
C LEU A 550 10.21 14.64 5.58
N THR A 551 9.22 13.77 5.44
CA THR A 551 8.86 12.75 6.43
C THR A 551 9.10 11.37 5.86
N LEU A 552 9.83 10.52 6.59
CA LEU A 552 10.01 9.10 6.29
C LEU A 552 9.34 8.29 7.40
N GLN A 553 8.36 7.46 7.06
CA GLN A 553 7.61 6.68 8.06
C GLN A 553 7.22 5.30 7.53
N GLY A 554 6.80 4.41 8.42
CA GLY A 554 6.05 3.23 8.04
C GLY A 554 4.65 3.58 7.50
N HIS A 555 3.98 2.55 7.00
CA HIS A 555 2.62 2.67 6.48
C HIS A 555 1.62 2.06 7.45
N ALA A 556 0.54 2.75 7.78
CA ALA A 556 -0.55 2.14 8.53
C ALA A 556 -1.23 1.11 7.64
N THR A 557 -1.27 -0.16 8.05
CA THR A 557 -1.86 -1.23 7.24
C THR A 557 -3.30 -0.88 6.88
N GLU A 558 -3.62 -0.94 5.59
CA GLU A 558 -4.95 -0.59 5.10
C GLU A 558 -5.97 -1.66 5.45
N HIS A 559 -7.16 -1.23 5.85
CA HIS A 559 -8.32 -2.08 6.09
C HIS A 559 -9.54 -1.68 5.26
N ALA A 560 -10.44 -2.63 5.07
CA ALA A 560 -11.74 -2.38 4.48
C ALA A 560 -12.57 -1.45 5.37
N ILE A 561 -13.40 -0.64 4.73
CA ILE A 561 -14.40 0.22 5.37
C ILE A 561 -15.79 -0.31 5.03
N PHE A 562 -16.78 0.04 5.84
CA PHE A 562 -18.18 -0.36 5.60
C PHE A 562 -18.84 0.56 4.57
N LYS A 563 -18.47 1.84 4.57
CA LYS A 563 -19.08 2.85 3.71
C LYS A 563 -18.12 3.98 3.40
N GLU A 564 -18.05 4.34 2.13
CA GLU A 564 -17.44 5.59 1.69
C GLU A 564 -18.41 6.80 1.78
N GLY A 565 -17.94 7.94 2.33
CA GLY A 565 -18.68 9.21 2.39
C GLY A 565 -19.66 9.38 3.55
N SER A 566 -19.98 10.63 3.90
CA SER A 566 -20.88 10.96 5.02
C SER A 566 -22.36 10.69 4.69
N ASN A 567 -23.18 10.42 5.71
CA ASN A 567 -24.63 10.41 5.60
C ASN A 567 -25.18 11.85 5.60
N ASN A 568 -24.93 12.62 4.55
CA ASN A 568 -25.52 13.96 4.43
C ASN A 568 -26.99 13.82 3.98
N CYS A 569 -27.90 13.72 4.95
CA CYS A 569 -29.33 13.65 4.71
C CYS A 569 -30.04 14.80 5.46
N LEU A 570 -30.71 15.67 4.70
CA LEU A 570 -31.35 16.89 5.22
C LEU A 570 -32.67 16.62 5.97
N ILE A 571 -33.25 15.41 5.87
CA ILE A 571 -34.56 15.05 6.46
C ILE A 571 -34.48 13.66 7.15
N PRO A 572 -34.28 13.59 8.48
CA PRO A 572 -34.04 12.36 9.24
C PRO A 572 -35.05 11.21 9.01
N LEU A 573 -36.33 11.52 8.77
CA LEU A 573 -37.41 10.53 8.61
C LEU A 573 -37.37 9.78 7.26
N LEU A 574 -36.64 10.32 6.28
CA LEU A 574 -36.50 9.74 4.93
C LEU A 574 -35.09 9.17 4.67
N CYS A 575 -34.20 9.21 5.68
CA CYS A 575 -32.83 8.75 5.51
C CYS A 575 -32.73 7.23 5.57
N GLN A 576 -31.85 6.66 4.74
CA GLN A 576 -31.37 5.30 4.98
C GLN A 576 -30.69 5.22 6.35
N LYS A 577 -30.88 4.12 7.07
CA LYS A 577 -30.17 3.87 8.33
C LYS A 577 -28.66 3.85 8.07
N ASP A 578 -27.91 4.53 8.92
CA ASP A 578 -26.45 4.46 8.90
C ASP A 578 -25.99 3.08 9.37
N TYR A 579 -25.81 2.16 8.43
CA TYR A 579 -25.37 0.81 8.75
C TYR A 579 -23.93 0.77 9.26
N SER A 580 -23.09 1.75 8.93
CA SER A 580 -21.73 1.84 9.49
C SER A 580 -21.75 2.16 10.99
N ALA A 581 -22.64 3.07 11.40
CA ALA A 581 -22.89 3.33 12.81
C ALA A 581 -23.51 2.12 13.52
N ALA A 582 -24.44 1.41 12.87
CA ALA A 582 -25.04 0.21 13.44
C ALA A 582 -24.00 -0.90 13.69
N ILE A 583 -23.07 -1.14 12.76
CA ILE A 583 -21.96 -2.10 12.92
C ILE A 583 -21.05 -1.66 14.07
N ARG A 584 -20.68 -0.38 14.13
CA ARG A 584 -19.90 0.18 15.23
C ARG A 584 -20.57 -0.05 16.58
N ASP A 585 -21.88 0.19 16.68
CA ASP A 585 -22.64 0.04 17.92
C ASP A 585 -22.71 -1.44 18.35
N GLN A 586 -22.89 -2.36 17.38
CA GLN A 586 -22.85 -3.82 17.61
C GLN A 586 -21.52 -4.30 18.20
N GLU A 587 -20.41 -3.64 17.87
CA GLU A 587 -19.05 -4.04 18.28
C GLU A 587 -18.47 -3.14 19.40
N SER A 588 -19.20 -2.09 19.81
CA SER A 588 -18.71 -1.08 20.74
C SER A 588 -18.26 -1.63 22.10
N THR A 589 -19.03 -2.54 22.71
CA THR A 589 -18.70 -3.14 24.01
C THR A 589 -17.40 -3.93 23.97
N VAL A 590 -17.18 -4.73 22.91
CA VAL A 590 -15.95 -5.51 22.77
C VAL A 590 -14.77 -4.63 22.38
N ASN A 591 -14.99 -3.60 21.56
CA ASN A 591 -13.95 -2.64 21.20
C ASN A 591 -13.45 -1.85 22.40
N LYS A 592 -14.33 -1.43 23.32
CA LYS A 592 -13.93 -0.80 24.58
C LYS A 592 -13.15 -1.76 25.48
N ARG A 593 -13.52 -3.04 25.50
CA ARG A 593 -12.82 -4.06 26.31
C ARG A 593 -11.38 -4.28 25.86
N TYR A 594 -11.13 -4.30 24.54
CA TYR A 594 -9.82 -4.63 23.97
C TYR A 594 -9.08 -3.43 23.38
N ASN A 595 -9.60 -2.21 23.53
CA ASN A 595 -9.08 -1.00 22.89
C ASN A 595 -8.96 -1.12 21.35
N THR A 596 -9.96 -1.74 20.72
CA THR A 596 -10.00 -2.02 19.28
C THR A 596 -11.03 -1.17 18.52
N GLU A 597 -11.30 0.07 18.95
CA GLU A 597 -12.24 0.96 18.27
C GLU A 597 -11.89 1.20 16.79
N TYR A 598 -10.59 1.14 16.46
CA TYR A 598 -10.09 1.20 15.08
C TYR A 598 -10.62 0.08 14.17
N LYS A 599 -11.11 -1.04 14.71
CA LYS A 599 -11.71 -2.13 13.91
C LYS A 599 -13.09 -1.83 13.36
N SER A 600 -13.81 -0.84 13.91
CA SER A 600 -15.18 -0.52 13.50
C SER A 600 -15.45 0.98 13.39
N ASN A 601 -14.41 1.81 13.27
CA ASN A 601 -14.53 3.27 13.15
C ASN A 601 -14.84 3.74 11.70
N ASN A 602 -14.94 2.81 10.75
CA ASN A 602 -15.16 3.07 9.33
C ASN A 602 -14.05 3.92 8.68
N GLN A 603 -12.80 3.72 9.09
CA GLN A 603 -11.61 4.35 8.52
C GLN A 603 -10.68 3.30 7.92
N VAL A 604 -10.00 3.66 6.83
CA VAL A 604 -9.02 2.77 6.17
C VAL A 604 -7.82 2.47 7.06
N ALA A 605 -7.46 3.42 7.93
CA ALA A 605 -6.37 3.34 8.89
C ALA A 605 -6.67 4.23 10.11
N SER A 606 -5.97 4.01 11.21
CA SER A 606 -6.04 4.77 12.45
C SER A 606 -4.67 4.91 13.11
N PHE A 607 -4.39 6.06 13.74
CA PHE A 607 -3.17 6.25 14.53
C PHE A 607 -3.02 5.28 15.70
N SER A 608 -4.14 4.77 16.23
CA SER A 608 -4.17 3.85 17.37
C SER A 608 -4.01 2.38 16.97
N GLN A 609 -4.01 2.05 15.68
CA GLN A 609 -3.88 0.66 15.24
C GLN A 609 -2.46 0.14 15.50
N PRO A 610 -2.31 -1.12 15.92
CA PRO A 610 -1.00 -1.69 16.23
C PRO A 610 -0.24 -2.10 14.97
N ASP A 611 -0.94 -2.45 13.90
CA ASP A 611 -0.41 -3.05 12.69
C ASP A 611 0.03 -1.98 11.68
N TRP A 612 1.35 -1.83 11.58
CA TRP A 612 2.04 -0.94 10.66
C TRP A 612 3.06 -1.72 9.85
N GLU A 613 3.22 -1.35 8.59
CA GLU A 613 4.21 -1.93 7.70
C GLU A 613 5.52 -1.17 7.83
N SER A 614 6.58 -1.88 8.21
CA SER A 614 7.90 -1.28 8.22
C SER A 614 8.38 -0.92 6.81
N ARG A 615 8.96 0.26 6.65
CA ARG A 615 9.48 0.75 5.37
C ARG A 615 10.99 0.94 5.43
N LYS A 616 11.64 0.71 4.28
CA LYS A 616 13.10 0.82 4.14
C LYS A 616 13.43 2.10 3.37
N PHE A 617 14.40 2.84 3.87
CA PHE A 617 14.89 4.08 3.27
C PHE A 617 16.41 4.02 3.17
N ASN A 618 16.92 3.51 2.06
CA ASN A 618 18.34 3.47 1.74
C ASN A 618 18.67 4.53 0.69
N PHE A 619 19.68 5.34 0.99
CA PHE A 619 20.23 6.33 0.07
C PHE A 619 21.73 6.52 0.36
N ARG A 620 22.47 7.07 -0.61
CA ARG A 620 23.87 7.45 -0.36
C ARG A 620 23.93 8.64 0.59
N LYS A 621 23.24 9.72 0.23
CA LYS A 621 23.26 10.98 0.96
C LYS A 621 21.92 11.70 0.90
N LEU A 622 21.49 12.27 2.02
CA LEU A 622 20.36 13.18 2.14
C LEU A 622 20.88 14.58 2.47
N ASN A 623 20.79 15.50 1.50
CA ASN A 623 21.18 16.90 1.64
C ASN A 623 19.96 17.72 2.10
N LEU A 624 20.07 18.43 3.22
CA LEU A 624 19.02 19.25 3.82
C LEU A 624 19.47 20.70 3.92
N GLU A 625 18.83 21.61 3.19
CA GLU A 625 19.09 23.05 3.26
C GLU A 625 17.82 23.82 3.63
N ASN A 626 17.83 24.50 4.79
CA ASN A 626 16.66 25.22 5.29
C ASN A 626 15.39 24.33 5.29
N ALA A 627 15.55 23.10 5.79
CA ALA A 627 14.56 22.03 5.68
C ALA A 627 14.28 21.38 7.03
N THR A 628 13.20 20.60 7.09
CA THR A 628 12.91 19.73 8.24
C THR A 628 12.87 18.27 7.79
N LEU A 629 13.59 17.40 8.47
CA LEU A 629 13.51 15.95 8.32
C LEU A 629 12.81 15.34 9.55
N SER A 630 11.79 14.51 9.31
CA SER A 630 11.17 13.66 10.33
C SER A 630 11.31 12.19 9.95
N ILE A 631 11.82 11.37 10.87
CA ILE A 631 11.78 9.91 10.76
C ILE A 631 10.78 9.42 11.80
N GLY A 632 9.62 8.92 11.34
CA GLY A 632 8.52 8.46 12.18
C GLY A 632 8.62 6.98 12.55
N ARG A 633 7.55 6.47 13.16
CA ARG A 633 7.38 5.05 13.49
C ARG A 633 7.57 4.14 12.28
N ASP A 634 8.06 2.93 12.52
CA ASP A 634 8.20 1.83 11.57
C ASP A 634 9.10 2.16 10.35
N ALA A 635 9.91 3.22 10.43
CA ALA A 635 10.91 3.58 9.43
C ALA A 635 12.29 2.98 9.75
N ASN A 636 12.90 2.34 8.75
CA ASN A 636 14.28 1.86 8.80
C ASN A 636 15.15 2.63 7.81
N VAL A 637 15.93 3.57 8.32
CA VAL A 637 16.67 4.54 7.50
C VAL A 637 18.17 4.22 7.52
N LYS A 638 18.79 4.21 6.33
CA LYS A 638 20.22 4.02 6.14
C LYS A 638 20.80 5.00 5.12
N GLY A 639 21.78 5.78 5.52
CA GLY A 639 22.47 6.70 4.63
C GLY A 639 23.21 7.82 5.37
N HIS A 640 23.92 8.66 4.62
CA HIS A 640 24.53 9.87 5.18
C HIS A 640 23.55 11.04 5.18
N ILE A 641 23.45 11.79 6.27
CA ILE A 641 22.70 13.06 6.31
C ILE A 641 23.70 14.23 6.36
N GLU A 642 23.52 15.20 5.46
CA GLU A 642 24.15 16.52 5.56
C GLU A 642 23.10 17.60 5.69
N ALA A 643 23.23 18.44 6.72
CA ALA A 643 22.23 19.44 7.06
C ALA A 643 22.84 20.84 7.27
N LYS A 644 22.16 21.86 6.75
CA LYS A 644 22.50 23.26 6.96
C LYS A 644 21.24 24.08 7.23
N ASN A 645 21.22 24.79 8.35
CA ASN A 645 20.08 25.59 8.79
C ASN A 645 18.78 24.77 8.88
N SER A 646 18.87 23.51 9.32
CA SER A 646 17.78 22.53 9.21
C SER A 646 17.40 21.94 10.57
N GLN A 647 16.21 21.32 10.64
CA GLN A 647 15.74 20.57 11.80
C GLN A 647 15.65 19.08 11.47
N ILE A 648 16.13 18.22 12.37
CA ILE A 648 16.10 16.77 12.20
C ILE A 648 15.44 16.16 13.45
N VAL A 649 14.39 15.37 13.24
CA VAL A 649 13.69 14.63 14.30
C VAL A 649 13.73 13.15 13.97
N LEU A 650 14.55 12.38 14.71
CA LEU A 650 14.64 10.93 14.62
C LEU A 650 13.69 10.33 15.66
N GLY A 651 12.72 9.49 15.28
CA GLY A 651 11.66 9.04 16.19
C GLY A 651 10.60 10.10 16.46
N ASN A 652 10.12 10.77 15.41
CA ASN A 652 9.03 11.72 15.52
C ASN A 652 7.73 10.99 15.94
N LYS A 653 7.08 11.47 17.00
CA LYS A 653 5.79 10.94 17.48
C LYS A 653 4.62 11.24 16.54
N THR A 654 4.74 12.28 15.70
CA THR A 654 3.68 12.62 14.74
C THR A 654 3.79 11.69 13.54
N ALA A 655 2.78 10.87 13.32
CA ALA A 655 2.64 10.09 12.11
C ALA A 655 1.57 10.71 11.20
N TYR A 656 1.61 10.34 9.93
CA TYR A 656 0.62 10.74 8.94
C TYR A 656 -0.12 9.51 8.40
N ILE A 657 -1.41 9.66 8.13
CA ILE A 657 -2.22 8.64 7.44
C ILE A 657 -3.02 9.33 6.33
N ASP A 658 -3.26 8.61 5.25
CA ASP A 658 -4.20 9.02 4.23
C ASP A 658 -5.54 8.32 4.42
N MET A 659 -6.62 9.09 4.57
CA MET A 659 -7.97 8.54 4.71
C MET A 659 -8.50 7.87 3.45
N PHE A 660 -7.82 8.04 2.31
CA PHE A 660 -8.12 7.40 1.04
C PHE A 660 -7.08 6.37 0.59
N SER A 661 -6.15 5.95 1.47
CA SER A 661 -5.12 4.95 1.15
C SER A 661 -5.74 3.70 0.50
N GLY A 662 -5.12 3.22 -0.58
CA GLY A 662 -5.62 2.09 -1.37
C GLY A 662 -6.88 2.39 -2.20
N ARG A 663 -7.37 3.64 -2.21
CA ARG A 663 -8.56 4.13 -2.93
C ARG A 663 -8.40 5.57 -3.44
N ASN A 664 -7.18 5.96 -3.78
CA ASN A 664 -6.80 7.31 -4.20
C ASN A 664 -7.22 7.65 -5.63
N ILE A 665 -7.26 6.63 -6.50
CA ILE A 665 -7.65 6.83 -7.90
C ILE A 665 -9.17 6.89 -8.00
N THR A 666 -9.68 7.85 -8.76
CA THR A 666 -11.12 8.15 -8.87
C THR A 666 -11.57 8.30 -10.33
N GLY A 667 -12.90 8.34 -10.53
CA GLY A 667 -13.52 8.46 -11.84
C GLY A 667 -13.21 7.25 -12.71
N GLU A 668 -12.92 7.47 -13.99
CA GLU A 668 -12.57 6.39 -14.93
C GLU A 668 -11.10 5.94 -14.81
N GLY A 669 -10.44 6.17 -13.67
CA GLY A 669 -9.02 5.82 -13.44
C GLY A 669 -8.03 6.96 -13.64
N PHE A 670 -8.52 8.19 -13.78
CA PHE A 670 -7.74 9.36 -14.21
C PHE A 670 -7.94 10.60 -13.34
N GLY A 671 -8.43 10.39 -12.11
CA GLY A 671 -8.48 11.38 -11.05
C GLY A 671 -7.71 10.89 -9.82
N PHE A 672 -7.23 11.82 -9.01
CA PHE A 672 -6.47 11.53 -7.78
C PHE A 672 -7.06 12.33 -6.61
N ARG A 673 -7.19 11.68 -5.47
CA ARG A 673 -7.54 12.30 -4.19
C ARG A 673 -6.61 11.79 -3.09
N GLN A 674 -6.43 12.62 -2.08
CA GLN A 674 -5.72 12.28 -0.87
C GLN A 674 -6.23 13.16 0.26
N GLN A 675 -6.33 12.62 1.46
CA GLN A 675 -6.68 13.38 2.66
C GLN A 675 -5.72 13.00 3.78
N VAL A 676 -4.63 13.76 3.86
CA VAL A 676 -3.58 13.59 4.85
C VAL A 676 -4.07 14.08 6.21
N HIS A 677 -4.04 13.20 7.20
CA HIS A 677 -4.22 13.54 8.62
C HIS A 677 -2.91 13.28 9.36
N SER A 678 -2.66 14.06 10.41
CA SER A 678 -1.53 13.86 11.31
C SER A 678 -2.01 13.63 12.74
N GLY A 679 -1.31 12.79 13.50
CA GLY A 679 -1.65 12.51 14.89
C GLY A 679 -0.49 11.87 15.64
N ASP A 680 -0.58 11.88 16.96
CA ASP A 680 0.40 11.20 17.81
C ASP A 680 0.26 9.68 17.64
N SER A 681 1.33 9.05 17.17
CA SER A 681 1.45 7.61 16.98
C SER A 681 2.94 7.23 17.06
N ALA A 682 3.45 7.07 18.27
CA ALA A 682 4.85 6.72 18.49
C ALA A 682 5.08 5.20 18.41
N GLY A 683 6.06 4.79 17.61
CA GLY A 683 6.49 3.41 17.45
C GLY A 683 8.00 3.33 17.24
N GLU A 684 8.52 2.12 17.13
CA GLU A 684 9.96 1.91 16.92
C GLU A 684 10.41 2.55 15.61
N SER A 685 11.60 3.12 15.58
CA SER A 685 12.22 3.67 14.36
C SER A 685 13.73 3.46 14.41
N SER A 686 14.36 3.33 13.25
CA SER A 686 15.82 3.19 13.20
C SER A 686 16.49 4.11 12.19
N PHE A 687 17.67 4.62 12.57
CA PHE A 687 18.58 5.33 11.68
C PHE A 687 19.99 4.73 11.81
N ASN A 688 20.61 4.40 10.68
CA ASN A 688 21.97 3.85 10.61
C ASN A 688 22.81 4.62 9.58
N GLY A 689 23.83 5.35 10.01
CA GLY A 689 24.66 6.10 9.07
C GLY A 689 25.60 7.12 9.70
N SER A 690 25.92 8.17 8.94
CA SER A 690 26.68 9.33 9.40
C SER A 690 25.84 10.59 9.31
N LEU A 691 26.13 11.58 10.15
CA LEU A 691 25.39 12.82 10.20
C LEU A 691 26.33 14.01 10.37
N SER A 692 26.30 14.94 9.41
CA SER A 692 27.01 16.21 9.48
C SER A 692 26.01 17.35 9.45
N ALA A 693 26.08 18.29 10.38
CA ALA A 693 25.12 19.39 10.47
C ALA A 693 25.76 20.73 10.87
N GLN A 694 25.26 21.81 10.28
CA GLN A 694 25.67 23.18 10.57
C GLN A 694 24.46 24.06 10.89
N ASN A 695 24.52 24.86 11.95
CA ASN A 695 23.46 25.79 12.36
C ASN A 695 22.08 25.12 12.43
N SER A 696 22.03 23.89 12.92
CA SER A 696 20.85 23.02 12.83
C SER A 696 20.38 22.59 14.23
N LYS A 697 19.31 21.81 14.28
CA LYS A 697 18.84 21.18 15.53
C LYS A 697 18.47 19.72 15.28
N ILE A 698 18.94 18.84 16.15
CA ILE A 698 18.70 17.40 16.09
C ILE A 698 17.99 16.97 17.36
N THR A 699 16.91 16.20 17.22
CA THR A 699 16.18 15.62 18.33
C THR A 699 15.98 14.13 18.07
N VAL A 700 16.33 13.29 19.05
CA VAL A 700 16.07 11.85 19.05
C VAL A 700 14.95 11.56 20.04
N GLY A 701 13.82 11.07 19.54
CA GLY A 701 12.60 10.79 20.28
C GLY A 701 12.54 9.38 20.86
N ASP A 702 11.50 9.16 21.67
CA ASP A 702 11.19 7.88 22.31
C ASP A 702 11.12 6.73 21.29
N LYS A 703 11.53 5.52 21.70
CA LYS A 703 11.59 4.29 20.90
C LYS A 703 12.45 4.36 19.63
N SER A 704 13.23 5.43 19.44
CA SER A 704 14.17 5.52 18.32
C SER A 704 15.49 4.84 18.66
N THR A 705 15.98 4.03 17.72
CA THR A 705 17.31 3.43 17.77
C THR A 705 18.20 4.04 16.69
N VAL A 706 19.21 4.78 17.11
CA VAL A 706 20.10 5.54 16.23
C VAL A 706 21.51 4.98 16.34
N THR A 707 22.06 4.46 15.24
CA THR A 707 23.44 3.98 15.18
C THR A 707 24.25 4.86 14.23
N MET A 708 25.19 5.64 14.79
CA MET A 708 26.15 6.40 14.00
C MET A 708 27.30 5.47 13.60
N THR A 709 27.13 4.80 12.46
CA THR A 709 28.13 3.88 11.89
C THR A 709 29.28 4.63 11.22
N GLY A 710 29.10 5.91 10.89
CA GLY A 710 30.15 6.81 10.43
C GLY A 710 30.35 8.02 11.36
N ALA A 711 30.87 9.11 10.82
CA ALA A 711 31.12 10.33 11.61
C ALA A 711 29.82 11.05 12.00
N LEU A 712 29.80 11.61 13.22
CA LEU A 712 28.83 12.57 13.71
C LEU A 712 29.56 13.93 13.88
N SER A 713 29.24 14.92 13.05
CA SER A 713 29.92 16.23 13.05
C SER A 713 28.90 17.37 13.13
N LEU A 714 28.83 18.03 14.27
CA LEU A 714 27.82 19.04 14.59
C LEU A 714 28.52 20.37 14.90
N ILE A 715 28.26 21.37 14.05
CA ILE A 715 28.79 22.73 14.20
C ILE A 715 27.61 23.68 14.43
N ASN A 716 27.66 24.46 15.50
CA ASN A 716 26.59 25.30 16.00
C ASN A 716 25.23 24.59 15.95
N THR A 717 25.20 23.33 16.38
CA THR A 717 24.03 22.46 16.21
C THR A 717 23.67 21.78 17.51
N ASP A 718 22.40 21.91 17.93
CA ASP A 718 21.93 21.31 19.16
C ASP A 718 21.64 19.82 18.94
N LEU A 719 22.07 18.96 19.87
CA LEU A 719 21.73 17.54 19.91
C LEU A 719 20.96 17.23 21.20
N ILE A 720 19.70 16.83 21.05
CA ILE A 720 18.80 16.49 22.16
C ILE A 720 18.40 15.02 22.04
N ILE A 721 18.71 14.21 23.05
CA ILE A 721 18.36 12.79 23.14
C ILE A 721 17.31 12.62 24.22
N ASN A 722 16.05 12.45 23.82
CA ASN A 722 14.92 12.38 24.76
C ASN A 722 14.86 11.05 25.50
N LYS A 723 14.07 11.02 26.57
CA LYS A 723 13.76 9.80 27.33
C LYS A 723 13.23 8.70 26.40
N GLY A 724 13.75 7.49 26.58
CA GLY A 724 13.39 6.31 25.78
C GLY A 724 14.11 6.19 24.43
N ALA A 725 14.87 7.21 24.01
CA ALA A 725 15.76 7.13 22.85
C ALA A 725 17.04 6.34 23.17
N THR A 726 17.55 5.61 22.18
CA THR A 726 18.86 4.95 22.25
C THR A 726 19.73 5.41 21.08
N VAL A 727 20.88 6.02 21.40
CA VAL A 727 21.89 6.44 20.43
C VAL A 727 23.18 5.68 20.69
N THR A 728 23.71 5.02 19.67
CA THR A 728 25.05 4.39 19.70
C THR A 728 25.93 5.07 18.65
N ALA A 729 27.00 5.72 19.09
CA ALA A 729 28.02 6.25 18.19
C ALA A 729 29.23 5.32 18.16
N GLN A 730 29.65 4.96 16.96
CA GLN A 730 30.70 3.96 16.72
C GLN A 730 31.88 4.52 15.90
N GLY A 731 31.69 5.62 15.17
CA GLY A 731 32.72 6.23 14.34
C GLY A 731 33.58 7.24 15.08
N LYS A 732 33.38 8.52 14.75
CA LYS A 732 34.00 9.68 15.42
C LYS A 732 32.91 10.70 15.68
N MET A 733 33.02 11.45 16.77
CA MET A 733 32.06 12.48 17.11
C MET A 733 32.76 13.81 17.39
N TYR A 734 32.27 14.87 16.77
CA TYR A 734 32.60 16.24 17.12
C TYR A 734 31.30 17.03 17.26
N VAL A 735 31.04 17.56 18.45
CA VAL A 735 29.89 18.43 18.75
C VAL A 735 30.43 19.66 19.47
N ASP A 736 30.26 20.85 18.88
CA ASP A 736 30.78 22.10 19.47
C ASP A 736 29.87 22.71 20.56
N LYS A 737 28.81 21.99 20.94
CA LYS A 737 27.87 22.33 22.00
C LYS A 737 27.69 21.17 22.97
N ALA A 738 27.17 21.47 24.15
CA ALA A 738 26.75 20.43 25.08
C ALA A 738 25.58 19.60 24.51
N ILE A 739 25.63 18.28 24.75
CA ILE A 739 24.57 17.35 24.37
C ILE A 739 23.55 17.27 25.49
N GLU A 740 22.27 17.49 25.19
CA GLU A 740 21.17 17.33 26.15
C GLU A 740 20.71 15.86 26.15
N LEU A 741 20.88 15.16 27.27
CA LEU A 741 20.74 13.71 27.38
C LEU A 741 19.72 13.31 28.45
N ALA A 742 18.53 12.90 28.02
CA ALA A 742 17.49 12.27 28.83
C ALA A 742 17.35 10.76 28.57
N GLY A 743 17.80 10.28 27.40
CA GLY A 743 17.78 8.87 27.00
C GLY A 743 19.10 8.13 27.27
N THR A 744 19.47 7.22 26.38
CA THR A 744 20.75 6.50 26.41
C THR A 744 21.66 6.94 25.27
N LEU A 745 22.90 7.34 25.60
CA LEU A 745 23.98 7.55 24.65
C LEU A 745 25.10 6.56 24.94
N THR A 746 25.46 5.74 23.96
CA THR A 746 26.57 4.77 24.03
C THR A 746 27.64 5.17 23.02
N LEU A 747 28.88 5.30 23.47
CA LEU A 747 30.04 5.64 22.65
C LEU A 747 30.97 4.42 22.60
N THR A 748 31.35 3.96 21.41
CA THR A 748 32.25 2.80 21.28
C THR A 748 33.38 3.05 20.31
N GLY A 749 34.43 2.25 20.33
CA GLY A 749 35.31 2.10 19.17
C GLY A 749 34.52 1.76 17.89
N THR A 750 35.15 1.90 16.73
CA THR A 750 34.58 1.48 15.45
C THR A 750 34.64 -0.03 15.32
N PRO A 751 33.50 -0.75 15.25
CA PRO A 751 33.50 -2.18 15.03
C PRO A 751 34.24 -2.54 13.75
N THR A 752 35.09 -3.55 13.83
CA THR A 752 35.76 -4.18 12.70
C THR A 752 35.38 -5.67 12.65
N GLU A 753 36.10 -6.47 11.86
CA GLU A 753 35.80 -7.90 11.73
C GLU A 753 36.00 -8.66 13.05
N ASN A 754 35.30 -9.80 13.20
CA ASN A 754 35.47 -10.72 14.34
C ASN A 754 35.24 -10.09 15.72
N ASN A 755 34.23 -9.20 15.85
CA ASN A 755 33.90 -8.50 17.10
C ASN A 755 35.04 -7.67 17.68
N LYS A 756 35.99 -7.24 16.82
CA LYS A 756 37.06 -6.33 17.21
C LYS A 756 36.67 -4.87 17.00
N TYR A 757 37.46 -3.97 17.58
CA TYR A 757 37.19 -2.55 17.60
C TYR A 757 38.45 -1.74 17.33
N SER A 758 38.30 -0.68 16.54
CA SER A 758 39.30 0.37 16.37
C SER A 758 39.02 1.54 17.31
N PRO A 759 40.05 2.19 17.90
CA PRO A 759 39.83 3.34 18.76
C PRO A 759 39.06 4.48 18.09
N ALA A 760 38.10 5.05 18.82
CA ALA A 760 37.25 6.15 18.36
C ALA A 760 37.38 7.38 19.26
N ILE A 761 37.22 8.57 18.68
CA ILE A 761 37.36 9.87 19.37
C ILE A 761 36.00 10.55 19.42
N TYR A 762 35.62 10.96 20.63
CA TYR A 762 34.36 11.63 20.95
C TYR A 762 34.66 12.96 21.63
N MET A 763 34.40 14.07 20.94
CA MET A 763 34.58 15.43 21.44
C MET A 763 33.23 16.14 21.53
N SER A 764 32.91 16.66 22.70
CA SER A 764 31.73 17.48 22.98
C SER A 764 32.10 18.62 23.92
N ASP A 765 31.47 19.79 23.80
CA ASP A 765 31.58 20.85 24.82
C ASP A 765 31.05 20.38 26.19
N GLY A 766 30.13 19.40 26.18
CA GLY A 766 29.73 18.70 27.38
C GLY A 766 28.60 17.70 27.17
N TYR A 767 28.19 17.08 28.27
CA TYR A 767 27.08 16.15 28.37
C TYR A 767 26.19 16.59 29.53
N ASN A 768 25.05 17.19 29.22
CA ASN A 768 24.05 17.62 30.20
C ASN A 768 23.03 16.50 30.36
N MET A 769 23.08 15.76 31.47
CA MET A 769 22.12 14.69 31.74
C MET A 769 20.88 15.29 32.42
N THR A 770 19.74 15.25 31.75
CA THR A 770 18.58 16.10 32.08
C THR A 770 17.41 15.37 32.74
N GLU A 771 17.43 14.04 32.81
CA GLU A 771 16.35 13.23 33.37
C GLU A 771 16.87 12.12 34.30
N ASP A 772 16.03 11.69 35.25
CA ASP A 772 16.30 10.49 36.04
C ASP A 772 16.33 9.26 35.11
N GLY A 773 17.37 8.43 35.25
CA GLY A 773 17.61 7.27 34.38
C GLY A 773 18.32 7.59 33.06
N ALA A 774 18.65 8.86 32.78
CA ALA A 774 19.55 9.19 31.67
C ALA A 774 20.87 8.43 31.80
N THR A 775 21.36 7.88 30.69
CA THR A 775 22.52 6.98 30.71
C THR A 775 23.57 7.39 29.67
N LEU A 776 24.78 7.66 30.12
CA LEU A 776 25.95 7.86 29.27
C LEU A 776 26.89 6.65 29.42
N LYS A 777 27.16 5.95 28.32
CA LYS A 777 28.06 4.80 28.28
C LYS A 777 29.23 5.07 27.33
N ALA A 778 30.41 4.63 27.71
CA ALA A 778 31.57 4.56 26.81
C ALA A 778 32.33 3.26 27.06
N GLN A 779 32.64 2.50 26.00
CA GLN A 779 33.26 1.17 26.12
C GLN A 779 33.90 0.73 24.80
N ASN A 780 34.69 -0.35 24.81
CA ASN A 780 35.29 -0.95 23.62
C ASN A 780 36.16 0.04 22.84
N TYR A 781 37.20 0.60 23.46
CA TYR A 781 38.17 1.52 22.84
C TYR A 781 37.63 2.91 22.49
N ALA A 782 36.84 3.50 23.39
CA ALA A 782 36.32 4.87 23.25
C ALA A 782 37.17 5.89 24.01
N TRP A 783 37.62 6.94 23.33
CA TRP A 783 38.19 8.14 23.95
C TRP A 783 37.14 9.26 23.95
N VAL A 784 36.81 9.78 25.13
CA VAL A 784 35.70 10.71 25.35
C VAL A 784 36.22 11.99 26.01
N ASN A 785 35.79 13.15 25.50
CA ASN A 785 36.10 14.45 26.03
C ASN A 785 34.84 15.32 26.16
N GLY A 786 34.74 16.03 27.28
CA GLY A 786 33.65 16.94 27.59
C GLY A 786 33.22 16.83 29.05
N ASN A 787 32.83 17.95 29.66
CA ASN A 787 32.35 17.95 31.05
C ASN A 787 30.97 17.29 31.14
N ILE A 788 30.71 16.55 32.21
CA ILE A 788 29.40 15.93 32.48
C ILE A 788 28.71 16.73 33.59
N LYS A 789 27.44 17.10 33.38
CA LYS A 789 26.62 17.84 34.35
C LYS A 789 25.27 17.15 34.58
N SER A 790 24.82 17.04 35.83
CA SER A 790 23.51 16.48 36.15
C SER A 790 23.04 16.84 37.57
N ASP A 791 21.82 17.32 37.73
CA ASP A 791 21.14 17.35 39.04
C ASP A 791 20.23 16.13 39.26
N LYS A 792 20.23 15.19 38.29
CA LYS A 792 19.36 14.00 38.26
C LYS A 792 20.07 12.72 38.66
N LYS A 793 19.27 11.70 38.98
CA LYS A 793 19.71 10.31 39.24
C LYS A 793 20.08 9.61 37.94
N ALA A 794 21.14 10.11 37.32
CA ALA A 794 21.67 9.62 36.06
C ALA A 794 22.73 8.51 36.29
N SER A 795 23.05 7.78 35.22
CA SER A 795 24.04 6.69 35.23
C SER A 795 25.16 6.94 34.23
N ILE A 796 26.40 6.94 34.72
CA ILE A 796 27.62 7.05 33.91
C ILE A 796 28.34 5.70 33.96
N LEU A 797 28.55 5.06 32.81
CA LEU A 797 29.12 3.71 32.71
C LEU A 797 30.30 3.70 31.74
N PHE A 798 31.52 3.66 32.27
CA PHE A 798 32.74 3.66 31.45
C PHE A 798 33.50 2.35 31.55
N GLY A 799 33.90 1.87 30.38
CA GLY A 799 34.52 0.58 30.12
C GLY A 799 33.66 -0.64 30.47
N VAL A 800 34.28 -1.81 30.40
CA VAL A 800 33.60 -3.12 30.46
C VAL A 800 33.95 -3.89 31.74
N ASP A 801 32.92 -4.35 32.46
CA ASP A 801 32.99 -5.04 33.77
C ASP A 801 33.40 -6.53 33.67
N GLN A 802 34.11 -6.97 32.62
CA GLN A 802 34.54 -8.37 32.47
C GLN A 802 35.99 -8.50 32.02
N ASP A 803 36.63 -9.61 32.41
CA ASP A 803 37.85 -10.15 31.79
C ASP A 803 37.55 -10.55 30.33
N LYS A 804 37.24 -9.57 29.47
CA LYS A 804 37.06 -9.81 28.05
C LYS A 804 38.42 -10.08 27.41
N GLU A 805 38.47 -11.07 26.52
CA GLU A 805 39.59 -11.22 25.59
C GLU A 805 39.84 -9.89 24.87
N ASP A 806 41.13 -9.54 24.71
CA ASP A 806 41.57 -8.35 23.97
C ASP A 806 40.89 -8.30 22.60
N ASN A 807 39.91 -7.41 22.48
CA ASN A 807 39.12 -7.20 21.27
C ASN A 807 39.60 -5.97 20.49
N LEU A 808 40.83 -5.51 20.74
CA LEU A 808 41.47 -4.47 19.94
C LEU A 808 41.75 -5.06 18.56
N ASP A 809 41.36 -4.32 17.53
CA ASP A 809 41.81 -4.65 16.20
C ASP A 809 43.31 -4.37 16.08
N LYS A 810 44.13 -5.43 16.12
CA LYS A 810 45.60 -5.33 16.03
C LYS A 810 46.12 -4.83 14.68
N THR A 811 45.25 -4.70 13.67
CA THR A 811 45.59 -3.98 12.43
C THR A 811 45.54 -2.46 12.61
N THR A 812 44.91 -1.97 13.68
CA THR A 812 45.01 -0.56 14.06
C THR A 812 46.38 -0.25 14.62
N HIS A 813 46.83 0.99 14.41
CA HIS A 813 48.13 1.45 14.87
C HIS A 813 48.18 1.41 16.41
N ILE A 814 48.79 0.37 17.00
CA ILE A 814 48.91 0.16 18.45
C ILE A 814 49.38 1.43 19.19
N PRO A 815 50.35 2.22 18.69
CA PRO A 815 50.72 3.48 19.34
C PRO A 815 49.61 4.54 19.40
N LEU A 816 48.64 4.53 18.46
CA LEU A 816 47.47 5.42 18.50
C LEU A 816 46.52 5.01 19.63
N ALA A 817 46.26 3.71 19.76
CA ALA A 817 45.45 3.17 20.86
C ALA A 817 46.10 3.48 22.22
N THR A 818 47.40 3.23 22.36
CA THR A 818 48.15 3.56 23.57
C THR A 818 48.16 5.06 23.86
N GLY A 819 48.35 5.90 22.84
CA GLY A 819 48.38 7.36 22.99
C GLY A 819 47.03 7.94 23.45
N LEU A 820 45.92 7.50 22.84
CA LEU A 820 44.59 7.98 23.19
C LEU A 820 44.13 7.44 24.55
N LEU A 821 44.21 6.12 24.72
CA LEU A 821 43.53 5.42 25.82
C LEU A 821 44.45 5.12 27.01
N GLY A 822 45.77 5.23 26.86
CA GLY A 822 46.72 4.95 27.94
C GLY A 822 46.79 3.48 28.35
N GLY A 823 46.37 2.56 27.47
CA GLY A 823 46.33 1.11 27.75
C GLY A 823 45.01 0.61 28.35
N PHE A 824 44.03 1.49 28.54
CA PHE A 824 42.71 1.15 29.07
C PHE A 824 41.70 0.89 27.95
N ASP A 825 40.58 0.24 28.27
CA ASP A 825 39.46 0.07 27.32
C ASP A 825 38.83 1.42 26.98
N THR A 826 38.62 2.27 27.98
CA THR A 826 37.97 3.57 27.80
C THR A 826 38.82 4.65 28.42
N SER A 827 38.89 5.81 27.78
CA SER A 827 39.44 7.00 28.43
C SER A 827 38.49 8.17 28.35
N TYR A 828 38.31 8.84 29.49
CA TYR A 828 37.47 10.00 29.65
C TYR A 828 38.30 11.19 30.13
N THR A 829 38.11 12.37 29.51
CA THR A 829 38.75 13.63 29.90
C THR A 829 37.69 14.70 30.15
N GLY A 830 37.53 15.12 31.40
CA GLY A 830 36.47 16.05 31.82
C GLY A 830 36.24 16.06 33.33
N GLY A 831 35.59 17.10 33.83
CA GLY A 831 34.99 17.14 35.17
C GLY A 831 33.56 16.58 35.16
N ILE A 832 33.15 15.95 36.27
CA ILE A 832 31.81 15.39 36.45
C ILE A 832 31.09 16.11 37.60
N ASP A 833 30.28 17.11 37.30
CA ASP A 833 29.43 17.83 38.27
C ASP A 833 28.03 17.23 38.28
N ALA A 834 27.88 16.11 38.97
CA ALA A 834 26.68 15.28 38.96
C ALA A 834 26.34 14.72 40.35
N PRO A 835 26.04 15.56 41.36
CA PRO A 835 25.95 15.15 42.78
C PRO A 835 24.85 14.14 43.10
N ALA A 836 23.86 13.97 42.21
CA ALA A 836 22.81 12.96 42.35
C ALA A 836 23.03 11.70 41.48
N ALA A 837 24.06 11.68 40.63
CA ALA A 837 24.32 10.60 39.68
C ALA A 837 25.28 9.55 40.26
N SER A 838 25.22 8.36 39.66
CA SER A 838 26.16 7.27 39.93
C SER A 838 27.10 7.06 38.74
N ALA A 839 28.37 6.77 39.05
CA ALA A 839 29.37 6.42 38.05
C ALA A 839 29.98 5.04 38.34
N SER A 840 30.08 4.21 37.31
CA SER A 840 30.83 2.96 37.33
C SER A 840 31.92 2.98 36.26
N MET A 841 33.16 2.73 36.65
CA MET A 841 34.33 2.76 35.77
C MET A 841 35.10 1.45 35.88
N TYR A 842 35.22 0.73 34.77
CA TYR A 842 35.91 -0.55 34.67
C TYR A 842 36.96 -0.45 33.57
N ASN A 843 38.22 -0.81 33.82
CA ASN A 843 39.29 -0.67 32.84
C ASN A 843 39.28 0.71 32.14
N THR A 844 39.20 1.79 32.93
CA THR A 844 38.99 3.16 32.45
C THR A 844 40.08 4.11 32.95
N LEU A 845 40.58 4.97 32.06
CA LEU A 845 41.43 6.11 32.39
C LEU A 845 40.61 7.41 32.44
N TRP A 846 40.34 7.92 33.64
CA TRP A 846 39.72 9.23 33.84
C TRP A 846 40.78 10.31 34.06
N ARG A 847 40.96 11.19 33.07
CA ARG A 847 41.78 12.40 33.16
C ARG A 847 40.95 13.53 33.73
N VAL A 848 41.08 13.74 35.05
CA VAL A 848 40.32 14.75 35.80
C VAL A 848 40.93 16.13 35.53
N ASN A 849 40.19 17.01 34.86
CA ASN A 849 40.62 18.38 34.52
C ASN A 849 39.66 19.46 35.08
N GLY A 850 38.76 19.08 35.99
CA GLY A 850 37.76 19.96 36.59
C GLY A 850 37.25 19.43 37.92
N GLN A 851 36.57 20.30 38.68
CA GLN A 851 35.89 19.89 39.92
C GLN A 851 34.83 18.83 39.61
N SER A 852 34.72 17.83 40.47
CA SER A 852 33.78 16.73 40.27
C SER A 852 33.05 16.37 41.57
N ALA A 853 31.74 16.14 41.46
CA ALA A 853 30.86 15.71 42.54
C ALA A 853 29.92 14.62 42.02
N LEU A 854 29.82 13.50 42.74
CA LEU A 854 28.97 12.34 42.40
C LEU A 854 28.26 11.84 43.66
N GLN A 855 27.14 11.13 43.51
CA GLN A 855 26.51 10.43 44.63
C GLN A 855 27.25 9.14 44.98
N SER A 856 27.76 8.46 43.95
CA SER A 856 28.52 7.22 44.13
C SER A 856 29.46 7.00 42.95
N LEU A 857 30.63 6.43 43.24
CA LEU A 857 31.64 6.06 42.27
C LEU A 857 32.11 4.64 42.56
N LYS A 858 31.99 3.74 41.59
CA LYS A 858 32.55 2.39 41.62
C LYS A 858 33.67 2.30 40.61
N THR A 859 34.85 1.84 41.04
CA THR A 859 35.99 1.66 40.15
C THR A 859 36.58 0.27 40.29
N ARG A 860 36.99 -0.34 39.15
CA ARG A 860 37.82 -1.54 39.11
C ARG A 860 38.81 -1.42 37.94
N ASP A 861 40.07 -1.79 38.17
CA ASP A 861 41.14 -1.74 37.16
C ASP A 861 41.22 -0.39 36.42
N SER A 862 40.91 0.70 37.11
CA SER A 862 40.76 2.04 36.53
C SER A 862 41.71 3.03 37.20
N LEU A 863 42.11 4.07 36.47
CA LEU A 863 43.02 5.11 36.94
C LEU A 863 42.37 6.49 36.86
N LEU A 864 42.35 7.19 37.99
CA LEU A 864 42.00 8.62 38.04
C LEU A 864 43.31 9.43 38.01
N LEU A 865 43.56 10.09 36.89
CA LEU A 865 44.72 10.95 36.67
C LEU A 865 44.31 12.41 36.76
N PHE A 866 44.68 13.07 37.85
CA PHE A 866 44.48 14.51 38.02
C PHE A 866 45.45 15.27 37.10
N SER A 867 44.91 16.10 36.22
CA SER A 867 45.68 16.80 35.19
C SER A 867 45.30 18.28 35.12
N ASN A 868 46.30 19.16 35.09
CA ASN A 868 46.11 20.62 35.10
C ASN A 868 46.19 21.21 33.68
N ILE A 869 45.68 20.49 32.68
CA ILE A 869 45.91 20.82 31.26
C ILE A 869 45.27 22.18 30.87
N GLU A 870 44.26 22.66 31.60
CA GLU A 870 43.50 23.87 31.23
C GLU A 870 43.31 24.90 32.35
N ASN A 871 43.65 24.59 33.62
CA ASN A 871 43.48 25.52 34.75
C ASN A 871 44.61 25.41 35.78
N SER A 872 45.07 26.56 36.28
CA SER A 872 46.02 26.66 37.39
C SER A 872 45.32 26.39 38.73
N GLY A 873 45.28 25.14 39.19
CA GLY A 873 44.72 24.78 40.50
C GLY A 873 44.64 23.28 40.74
N PHE A 874 44.47 22.87 41.99
CA PHE A 874 44.15 21.47 42.32
C PHE A 874 42.65 21.22 42.14
N HIS A 875 42.29 20.05 41.62
CA HIS A 875 40.90 19.60 41.48
C HIS A 875 40.52 18.61 42.58
N THR A 876 39.25 18.57 42.96
CA THR A 876 38.69 17.63 43.93
C THR A 876 37.64 16.76 43.27
N VAL A 877 37.62 15.47 43.65
CA VAL A 877 36.53 14.53 43.34
C VAL A 877 35.83 14.23 44.66
N THR A 878 34.57 14.62 44.78
CA THR A 878 33.71 14.36 45.94
C THR A 878 32.70 13.26 45.58
N VAL A 879 32.58 12.25 46.44
CA VAL A 879 31.68 11.10 46.28
C VAL A 879 30.92 10.88 47.57
#